data_AF-A0A2E6P1K5-F1
#
_entry.id   AF-A0A2E6P1K5-F1
#
_cell.length_a   1.000
_cell.length_b   1.000
_cell.length_c   1.000
_cell.angle_alpha   90.00
_cell.angle_beta   90.00
_cell.angle_gamma   90.00
#
_symmetry.space_group_name_H-M   'P 1'
#
loop_
_entity.id
_entity.type
_entity.pdbx_description
1 polymer ?
#
loop_
_entity_poly.entity_id
_entity_poly.type
_entity_poly.pdbx_seq_one_letter_code
_entity_poly.pdbx_strand_id
1 'polypeptide(L)'
;MYQRINIHHQEKRFSWHAAMPTKFVTLLLIILMSIYSVKDIHAEETKSTIWVNPDKQLNPENDFLDKKNETQKPQVSDNNYRLSWKILDQLSKTQISENYNDIFLAANTLALRGQLTIANKIIQQLRNTQSSEKRKELLELLYVKTLYLSEDYSLALETLDQMQLQTLSSHNKKVASWLRIGSLLGIGDVTRALRSSQAFDNASNDSITISAHKLIWDTLRFLPADDIDKLVQDIIEPNSKSWLSLAVIFANKSQTYRSFINKIGEWQEHNPKHVANKYVVPYRQSKGESKLIEPRKIAILLPLSSTFGQASEAIKDGFMLLANTANTSKRPIIRIYDFGEKTELIDTYYDAAVRDQANLIIGPIGASAIKQLANRSVFPVPTLIFGSFNESNKTHQNSYQFSLAPQYEAISLATRGIADGHRRVITFYPDTKQGAQIFHEWNRNWKKLGGTIAESQTYDSNISDQTELLRKVFHIDFSEARAKALQRTLGNSVQLKYVARRRDDIDAIFVLSNVNETRLIKPQIDFHHAHNLAVYSLNSNYSGISDRVRDLDAEGIIFGEMPWITNYGTSIKSLRKLIPKTKSKEGLVLDRLFALGIDAYGLLNHLNVLQENEDMSYHGATGTLFISKKGKVIRKEEWFKMENAIPRHLRLGSLPTPPKLDIEAHL
;
A
#
# COMPACT_ATOMS: atom_id res chain seq x y z
N MET A 1 -69.96 6.68 13.50
CA MET A 1 -70.66 6.48 12.21
C MET A 1 -69.70 5.74 11.28
N TYR A 2 -70.07 4.70 10.53
CA TYR A 2 -71.18 4.50 9.56
C TYR A 2 -70.96 5.19 8.19
N GLN A 3 -70.87 4.35 7.13
CA GLN A 3 -71.19 4.64 5.71
C GLN A 3 -70.37 5.72 4.97
N ARG A 4 -70.28 5.75 3.62
CA ARG A 4 -70.30 4.76 2.50
C ARG A 4 -69.78 5.54 1.25
N ILE A 5 -69.53 4.94 0.08
CA ILE A 5 -70.49 4.86 -1.05
C ILE A 5 -69.85 4.07 -2.23
N ASN A 6 -70.69 3.26 -2.91
CA ASN A 6 -70.66 2.64 -4.26
C ASN A 6 -69.30 2.41 -4.98
N ILE A 7 -68.91 1.23 -5.52
CA ILE A 7 -69.58 0.03 -6.07
C ILE A 7 -70.13 0.16 -7.50
N HIS A 8 -69.46 -0.50 -8.46
CA HIS A 8 -69.87 -1.18 -9.73
C HIS A 8 -68.56 -1.56 -10.49
N HIS A 9 -68.41 -2.52 -11.43
CA HIS A 9 -69.13 -3.71 -11.95
C HIS A 9 -68.13 -4.40 -12.94
N GLN A 10 -67.98 -5.71 -13.18
CA GLN A 10 -68.45 -7.01 -12.62
C GLN A 10 -67.28 -8.03 -12.64
N GLU A 11 -67.48 -9.25 -12.14
CA GLU A 11 -66.67 -10.44 -12.48
C GLU A 11 -67.31 -11.27 -13.61
N LYS A 12 -66.53 -12.12 -14.29
CA LYS A 12 -66.89 -13.56 -14.38
C LYS A 12 -65.72 -14.50 -14.74
N ARG A 13 -65.81 -15.73 -14.25
CA ARG A 13 -64.89 -16.86 -14.45
C ARG A 13 -65.53 -17.90 -15.39
N PHE A 14 -64.73 -18.77 -16.04
CA PHE A 14 -64.66 -20.22 -15.74
C PHE A 14 -63.69 -20.95 -16.71
N SER A 15 -63.65 -22.29 -16.73
CA SER A 15 -62.46 -23.10 -17.08
C SER A 15 -62.78 -24.51 -17.63
N TRP A 16 -61.71 -25.23 -18.03
CA TRP A 16 -61.50 -26.72 -18.05
C TRP A 16 -61.29 -27.49 -19.39
N HIS A 17 -60.39 -28.49 -19.28
CA HIS A 17 -60.23 -29.77 -20.01
C HIS A 17 -59.52 -29.91 -21.39
N ALA A 18 -58.28 -30.42 -21.30
CA ALA A 18 -57.75 -31.68 -21.87
C ALA A 18 -57.50 -31.90 -23.39
N ALA A 19 -56.22 -32.17 -23.75
CA ALA A 19 -55.73 -33.32 -24.55
C ALA A 19 -54.17 -33.38 -24.58
N MET A 20 -53.57 -34.52 -24.94
CA MET A 20 -52.11 -34.74 -25.13
C MET A 20 -51.86 -35.43 -26.50
N PRO A 21 -50.61 -35.46 -27.06
CA PRO A 21 -49.78 -36.66 -26.87
C PRO A 21 -48.22 -36.51 -26.89
N THR A 22 -47.58 -37.32 -26.04
CA THR A 22 -46.24 -37.95 -26.03
C THR A 22 -45.16 -37.73 -27.12
N LYS A 23 -43.91 -37.51 -26.64
CA LYS A 23 -42.68 -38.34 -26.85
C LYS A 23 -41.53 -37.84 -25.95
N PHE A 24 -41.37 -38.36 -24.73
CA PHE A 24 -40.33 -39.34 -24.33
C PHE A 24 -38.93 -39.10 -24.96
N VAL A 25 -37.88 -38.68 -24.23
CA VAL A 25 -37.15 -39.32 -23.11
C VAL A 25 -36.24 -40.47 -23.56
N THR A 26 -34.94 -40.16 -23.74
CA THR A 26 -33.75 -41.02 -23.50
C THR A 26 -32.47 -40.27 -23.87
N LEU A 27 -31.60 -39.93 -22.90
CA LEU A 27 -30.13 -40.13 -22.94
C LEU A 27 -29.42 -39.67 -21.64
N LEU A 28 -29.71 -40.31 -20.49
CA LEU A 28 -28.99 -40.07 -19.22
C LEU A 28 -28.81 -41.38 -18.42
N LEU A 29 -28.36 -42.47 -19.07
CA LEU A 29 -28.09 -43.74 -18.38
C LEU A 29 -27.12 -44.71 -19.10
N ILE A 30 -26.33 -44.21 -20.05
CA ILE A 30 -25.19 -44.90 -20.68
C ILE A 30 -24.14 -43.77 -20.86
N ILE A 31 -22.87 -43.86 -20.49
CA ILE A 31 -21.97 -45.02 -20.41
C ILE A 31 -21.29 -45.12 -19.03
N LEU A 32 -21.47 -46.27 -18.37
CA LEU A 32 -20.58 -46.75 -17.31
C LEU A 32 -20.59 -48.29 -17.39
N MET A 33 -19.41 -48.91 -17.37
CA MET A 33 -19.17 -50.36 -17.56
C MET A 33 -19.62 -50.97 -18.91
N SER A 34 -18.63 -51.24 -19.77
CA SER A 34 -18.49 -52.51 -20.50
C SER A 34 -17.00 -52.71 -20.81
N ILE A 35 -16.50 -53.94 -20.69
CA ILE A 35 -15.09 -54.30 -20.91
C ILE A 35 -15.05 -55.47 -21.92
N TYR A 36 -13.92 -55.61 -22.61
CA TYR A 36 -13.46 -56.74 -23.44
C TYR A 36 -13.73 -56.74 -24.96
N SER A 37 -12.60 -56.69 -25.68
CA SER A 37 -12.20 -57.58 -26.79
C SER A 37 -12.65 -57.33 -28.24
N VAL A 38 -11.63 -57.07 -29.08
CA VAL A 38 -11.25 -57.89 -30.27
C VAL A 38 -12.27 -57.93 -31.44
N LYS A 39 -11.94 -57.52 -32.69
CA LYS A 39 -10.63 -57.45 -33.37
C LYS A 39 -10.67 -56.62 -34.69
N ASP A 40 -9.49 -56.21 -35.17
CA ASP A 40 -9.02 -55.91 -36.56
C ASP A 40 -9.88 -55.11 -37.58
N ILE A 41 -9.37 -54.39 -38.59
CA ILE A 41 -8.15 -53.60 -38.89
C ILE A 41 -8.50 -52.79 -40.17
N HIS A 42 -8.15 -51.50 -40.25
CA HIS A 42 -7.53 -50.81 -41.41
C HIS A 42 -7.27 -49.34 -41.05
N ALA A 43 -6.33 -48.66 -41.71
CA ALA A 43 -5.72 -47.43 -41.22
C ALA A 43 -5.86 -46.22 -42.15
N GLU A 44 -6.02 -45.04 -41.56
CA GLU A 44 -5.74 -43.73 -42.15
C GLU A 44 -4.86 -42.91 -41.19
N GLU A 45 -3.99 -42.05 -41.74
CA GLU A 45 -2.93 -41.39 -40.98
C GLU A 45 -3.41 -40.20 -40.14
N THR A 46 -3.60 -40.41 -38.83
CA THR A 46 -3.81 -39.31 -37.89
C THR A 46 -2.52 -38.49 -37.72
N LYS A 47 -2.44 -37.30 -38.35
CA LYS A 47 -1.34 -36.33 -38.15
C LYS A 47 -1.14 -36.02 -36.66
N SER A 48 -0.01 -36.44 -36.11
CA SER A 48 0.29 -36.27 -34.68
C SER A 48 0.55 -34.81 -34.32
N THR A 49 -0.29 -34.24 -33.46
CA THR A 49 -0.08 -32.88 -32.91
C THR A 49 0.86 -32.97 -31.72
N ILE A 50 2.17 -32.91 -31.98
CA ILE A 50 3.21 -33.05 -30.94
C ILE A 50 3.41 -31.71 -30.20
N TRP A 51 3.22 -31.71 -28.89
CA TRP A 51 3.68 -30.63 -28.02
C TRP A 51 5.19 -30.80 -27.75
N VAL A 52 6.00 -29.87 -28.25
CA VAL A 52 7.45 -29.82 -28.02
C VAL A 52 7.77 -28.62 -27.14
N ASN A 53 8.61 -28.81 -26.10
CA ASN A 53 9.18 -27.69 -25.36
C ASN A 53 10.55 -27.32 -25.98
N PRO A 54 10.68 -26.19 -26.70
CA PRO A 54 11.85 -25.90 -27.53
C PRO A 54 13.13 -25.61 -26.72
N ASP A 55 12.98 -25.23 -25.44
CA ASP A 55 14.07 -24.83 -24.55
C ASP A 55 15.02 -25.99 -24.15
N LYS A 56 14.78 -27.21 -24.65
CA LYS A 56 15.46 -28.44 -24.21
C LYS A 56 16.55 -28.97 -25.16
N GLN A 57 16.88 -28.28 -26.25
CA GLN A 57 17.71 -28.86 -27.32
C GLN A 57 18.76 -27.95 -27.98
N LEU A 58 19.07 -26.78 -27.42
CA LEU A 58 20.15 -25.90 -27.92
C LEU A 58 21.02 -25.36 -26.77
N ASN A 59 22.08 -26.10 -26.42
CA ASN A 59 23.38 -25.50 -26.05
C ASN A 59 24.54 -26.52 -26.08
N PRO A 60 25.09 -26.87 -27.26
CA PRO A 60 26.44 -27.40 -27.36
C PRO A 60 27.47 -26.25 -27.35
N GLU A 61 28.57 -26.47 -26.63
CA GLU A 61 29.86 -25.77 -26.75
C GLU A 61 29.92 -24.24 -26.52
N ASN A 62 30.34 -23.89 -25.31
CA ASN A 62 31.44 -22.93 -25.10
C ASN A 62 32.14 -23.27 -23.77
N ASP A 63 32.92 -24.35 -23.79
CA ASP A 63 33.93 -24.64 -22.77
C ASP A 63 35.29 -24.27 -23.35
N PHE A 64 36.00 -23.32 -22.74
CA PHE A 64 37.46 -23.35 -22.56
C PHE A 64 37.91 -22.14 -21.73
N LEU A 65 38.89 -22.39 -20.85
CA LEU A 65 39.51 -21.46 -19.90
C LEU A 65 38.57 -21.01 -18.75
N ASP A 66 38.89 -21.21 -17.47
CA ASP A 66 40.17 -21.62 -16.87
C ASP A 66 40.02 -22.72 -15.80
N LYS A 67 40.98 -23.65 -15.75
CA LYS A 67 40.97 -24.80 -14.81
C LYS A 67 42.03 -24.62 -13.74
N LYS A 68 41.63 -24.14 -12.55
CA LYS A 68 42.34 -24.37 -11.28
C LYS A 68 41.45 -24.15 -10.05
N ASN A 69 41.84 -24.80 -8.95
CA ASN A 69 41.31 -24.64 -7.59
C ASN A 69 39.92 -25.24 -7.30
N GLU A 70 39.64 -26.47 -7.76
CA GLU A 70 38.76 -27.36 -6.99
C GLU A 70 39.45 -27.77 -5.68
N THR A 71 39.21 -27.07 -4.56
CA THR A 71 39.44 -27.62 -3.19
C THR A 71 38.80 -26.81 -2.04
N GLN A 72 37.65 -26.16 -2.26
CA GLN A 72 36.84 -25.63 -1.16
C GLN A 72 35.36 -26.01 -1.34
N LYS A 73 34.80 -26.71 -0.34
CA LYS A 73 33.34 -26.77 -0.18
C LYS A 73 32.86 -25.36 0.18
N PRO A 74 31.88 -24.77 -0.54
CA PRO A 74 31.30 -23.50 -0.13
C PRO A 74 30.70 -23.63 1.27
N GLN A 75 31.13 -22.78 2.22
CA GLN A 75 30.42 -22.65 3.48
C GLN A 75 29.05 -22.02 3.22
N VAL A 76 28.01 -22.56 3.85
CA VAL A 76 26.65 -22.03 3.73
C VAL A 76 26.54 -20.75 4.55
N SER A 77 26.53 -19.60 3.87
CA SER A 77 26.24 -18.28 4.45
C SER A 77 25.42 -17.43 3.47
N ASP A 78 24.61 -16.51 4.03
CA ASP A 78 23.69 -15.60 3.32
C ASP A 78 22.68 -16.24 2.35
N ASN A 79 21.73 -16.99 2.95
CA ASN A 79 20.51 -17.51 2.32
C ASN A 79 19.51 -16.42 1.85
N ASN A 80 19.91 -15.59 0.88
CA ASN A 80 18.98 -14.80 0.06
C ASN A 80 18.38 -15.68 -1.06
N TYR A 81 17.56 -16.67 -0.67
CA TYR A 81 16.94 -17.61 -1.60
C TYR A 81 16.09 -16.88 -2.66
N ARG A 82 16.64 -16.78 -3.87
CA ARG A 82 15.87 -16.43 -5.07
C ARG A 82 14.93 -17.57 -5.40
N LEU A 83 13.65 -17.42 -5.02
CA LEU A 83 12.60 -18.24 -5.58
C LEU A 83 12.64 -18.11 -7.11
N SER A 84 12.97 -19.21 -7.77
CA SER A 84 13.24 -19.28 -9.21
C SER A 84 12.48 -20.46 -9.80
N TRP A 85 12.21 -20.42 -11.11
CA TRP A 85 11.55 -21.53 -11.81
C TRP A 85 12.21 -22.88 -11.57
N LYS A 86 13.54 -22.91 -11.36
CA LYS A 86 14.30 -24.11 -11.00
C LYS A 86 13.77 -24.80 -9.72
N ILE A 87 13.34 -24.03 -8.72
CA ILE A 87 12.74 -24.60 -7.49
C ILE A 87 11.40 -25.23 -7.84
N LEU A 88 10.47 -24.48 -8.43
CA LEU A 88 9.15 -25.01 -8.82
C LEU A 88 9.24 -26.23 -9.76
N ASP A 89 10.21 -26.22 -10.67
CA ASP A 89 10.54 -27.31 -11.58
C ASP A 89 11.07 -28.54 -10.81
N GLN A 90 11.97 -28.38 -9.83
CA GLN A 90 12.39 -29.47 -8.93
C GLN A 90 11.21 -30.00 -8.10
N LEU A 91 10.35 -29.13 -7.55
CA LEU A 91 9.17 -29.54 -6.77
C LEU A 91 8.16 -30.35 -7.60
N SER A 92 8.10 -30.14 -8.92
CA SER A 92 7.28 -30.95 -9.83
C SER A 92 7.88 -32.32 -10.19
N LYS A 93 9.11 -32.63 -9.75
CA LYS A 93 9.89 -33.82 -10.14
C LYS A 93 10.32 -34.71 -8.98
N THR A 94 10.18 -34.27 -7.73
CA THR A 94 10.62 -35.01 -6.53
C THR A 94 9.45 -35.38 -5.62
N GLN A 95 9.61 -36.45 -4.84
CA GLN A 95 8.60 -36.90 -3.89
C GLN A 95 8.49 -35.91 -2.71
N ILE A 96 7.29 -35.37 -2.47
CA ILE A 96 7.03 -34.22 -1.57
C ILE A 96 7.56 -34.43 -0.14
N SER A 97 7.58 -35.67 0.33
CA SER A 97 8.11 -36.06 1.64
C SER A 97 9.60 -35.78 1.85
N GLU A 98 10.41 -35.81 0.79
CA GLU A 98 11.87 -35.62 0.88
C GLU A 98 12.25 -34.13 0.96
N ASN A 99 11.53 -33.28 0.24
CA ASN A 99 11.82 -31.84 0.09
C ASN A 99 10.84 -30.92 0.86
N TYR A 100 10.12 -31.45 1.86
CA TYR A 100 9.08 -30.74 2.64
C TYR A 100 9.49 -29.32 3.06
N ASN A 101 10.74 -29.16 3.52
CA ASN A 101 11.25 -27.90 4.08
C ASN A 101 11.44 -26.82 3.01
N ASP A 102 11.92 -27.18 1.82
CA ASP A 102 12.08 -26.26 0.70
C ASP A 102 10.72 -25.87 0.11
N ILE A 103 9.77 -26.81 0.06
CA ILE A 103 8.38 -26.57 -0.35
C ILE A 103 7.70 -25.61 0.64
N PHE A 104 7.90 -25.79 1.95
CA PHE A 104 7.41 -24.90 3.00
C PHE A 104 8.02 -23.49 2.88
N LEU A 105 9.34 -23.40 2.71
CA LEU A 105 10.06 -22.14 2.56
C LEU A 105 9.61 -21.40 1.29
N ALA A 106 9.37 -22.13 0.20
CA ALA A 106 8.76 -21.60 -1.01
C ALA A 106 7.37 -21.02 -0.74
N ALA A 107 6.48 -21.75 -0.07
CA ALA A 107 5.13 -21.28 0.28
C ALA A 107 5.15 -20.02 1.17
N ASN A 108 5.98 -19.99 2.23
CA ASN A 108 6.16 -18.79 3.08
C ASN A 108 6.74 -17.60 2.29
N THR A 109 7.64 -17.86 1.33
CA THR A 109 8.19 -16.81 0.45
C THR A 109 7.16 -16.28 -0.54
N LEU A 110 6.31 -17.16 -1.10
CA LEU A 110 5.21 -16.80 -2.00
C LEU A 110 4.13 -15.98 -1.28
N ALA A 111 3.74 -16.39 -0.06
CA ALA A 111 2.77 -15.67 0.75
C ALA A 111 3.27 -14.25 1.09
N LEU A 112 4.54 -14.12 1.52
CA LEU A 112 5.17 -12.82 1.80
C LEU A 112 5.37 -11.93 0.56
N ARG A 113 5.24 -12.47 -0.66
CA ARG A 113 5.25 -11.73 -1.93
C ARG A 113 3.85 -11.52 -2.53
N GLY A 114 2.79 -11.72 -1.74
CA GLY A 114 1.40 -11.57 -2.20
C GLY A 114 0.91 -12.64 -3.18
N GLN A 115 1.69 -13.69 -3.47
CA GLN A 115 1.30 -14.79 -4.36
C GLN A 115 0.44 -15.84 -3.63
N LEU A 116 -0.58 -15.35 -2.93
CA LEU A 116 -1.35 -16.04 -1.89
C LEU A 116 -2.08 -17.28 -2.44
N THR A 117 -2.62 -17.20 -3.65
CA THR A 117 -3.26 -18.34 -4.34
C THR A 117 -2.29 -19.49 -4.63
N ILE A 118 -1.03 -19.18 -4.93
CA ILE A 118 0.01 -20.18 -5.20
C ILE A 118 0.53 -20.76 -3.89
N ALA A 119 0.80 -19.91 -2.90
CA ALA A 119 1.18 -20.31 -1.55
C ALA A 119 0.13 -21.27 -0.94
N ASN A 120 -1.15 -20.91 -1.01
CA ASN A 120 -2.24 -21.76 -0.51
C ASN A 120 -2.29 -23.12 -1.21
N LYS A 121 -2.19 -23.18 -2.54
CA LYS A 121 -2.13 -24.47 -3.28
C LYS A 121 -1.00 -25.38 -2.79
N ILE A 122 0.18 -24.82 -2.53
CA ILE A 122 1.32 -25.58 -2.00
C ILE A 122 1.07 -26.02 -0.55
N ILE A 123 0.46 -25.17 0.28
CA ILE A 123 0.08 -25.51 1.67
C ILE A 123 -0.92 -26.69 1.69
N GLN A 124 -1.93 -26.71 0.80
CA GLN A 124 -2.85 -27.85 0.69
C GLN A 124 -2.15 -29.14 0.22
N GLN A 125 -1.13 -29.05 -0.63
CA GLN A 125 -0.32 -30.21 -1.01
C GLN A 125 0.51 -30.74 0.17
N LEU A 126 1.11 -29.86 0.97
CA LEU A 126 1.86 -30.23 2.17
C LEU A 126 0.96 -30.86 3.26
N ARG A 127 -0.26 -30.36 3.45
CA ARG A 127 -1.24 -30.93 4.41
C ARG A 127 -1.54 -32.41 4.16
N ASN A 128 -1.52 -32.83 2.91
CA ASN A 128 -1.76 -34.23 2.50
C ASN A 128 -0.53 -35.14 2.70
N THR A 129 0.60 -34.61 3.20
CA THR A 129 1.85 -35.36 3.40
C THR A 129 1.99 -35.81 4.85
N GLN A 130 2.26 -37.10 5.06
CA GLN A 130 2.50 -37.66 6.40
C GLN A 130 3.69 -36.95 7.07
N SER A 131 3.44 -36.33 8.22
CA SER A 131 4.36 -35.41 8.89
C SER A 131 4.16 -35.45 10.41
N SER A 132 5.18 -35.04 11.17
CA SER A 132 5.11 -34.95 12.63
C SER A 132 4.21 -33.80 13.08
N GLU A 133 3.59 -33.91 14.27
CA GLU A 133 2.63 -32.91 14.75
C GLU A 133 3.18 -31.49 14.78
N LYS A 134 4.47 -31.34 15.16
CA LYS A 134 5.21 -30.07 15.11
C LYS A 134 5.28 -29.46 13.70
N ARG A 135 5.38 -30.28 12.65
CA ARG A 135 5.43 -29.82 11.25
C ARG A 135 4.04 -29.50 10.69
N LYS A 136 2.99 -30.21 11.14
CA LYS A 136 1.59 -29.84 10.86
C LYS A 136 1.24 -28.49 11.47
N GLU A 137 1.50 -28.31 12.77
CA GLU A 137 1.19 -27.06 13.49
C GLU A 137 1.97 -25.86 12.93
N LEU A 138 3.21 -26.06 12.47
CA LEU A 138 3.95 -25.02 11.75
C LEU A 138 3.35 -24.72 10.35
N LEU A 139 2.79 -25.72 9.67
CA LEU A 139 2.08 -25.55 8.40
C LEU A 139 0.74 -24.83 8.57
N GLU A 140 0.01 -25.13 9.64
CA GLU A 140 -1.20 -24.38 10.02
C GLU A 140 -0.87 -22.93 10.39
N LEU A 141 0.24 -22.67 11.09
CA LEU A 141 0.70 -21.30 11.34
C LEU A 141 1.03 -20.54 10.04
N LEU A 142 1.57 -21.23 9.03
CA LEU A 142 1.78 -20.68 7.69
C LEU A 142 0.44 -20.47 6.93
N TYR A 143 -0.55 -21.34 7.12
CA TYR A 143 -1.89 -21.15 6.58
C TYR A 143 -2.57 -19.92 7.19
N VAL A 144 -2.61 -19.79 8.52
CA VAL A 144 -3.06 -18.60 9.26
C VAL A 144 -2.37 -17.33 8.75
N LYS A 145 -1.04 -17.38 8.58
CA LYS A 145 -0.26 -16.25 8.06
C LYS A 145 -0.66 -15.88 6.63
N THR A 146 -1.00 -16.86 5.80
CA THR A 146 -1.48 -16.65 4.43
C THR A 146 -2.89 -16.06 4.42
N LEU A 147 -3.80 -16.53 5.28
CA LEU A 147 -5.15 -15.99 5.47
C LEU A 147 -5.14 -14.54 5.96
N TYR A 148 -4.29 -14.24 6.95
CA TYR A 148 -4.07 -12.86 7.43
C TYR A 148 -3.58 -11.94 6.29
N LEU A 149 -2.70 -12.44 5.41
CA LEU A 149 -2.22 -11.70 4.24
C LEU A 149 -3.25 -11.59 3.10
N SER A 150 -4.26 -12.47 3.05
CA SER A 150 -5.42 -12.36 2.15
C SER A 150 -6.63 -11.65 2.79
N GLU A 151 -6.44 -11.01 3.95
CA GLU A 151 -7.47 -10.31 4.74
C GLU A 151 -8.64 -11.20 5.22
N ASP A 152 -8.50 -12.54 5.16
CA ASP A 152 -9.47 -13.49 5.70
C ASP A 152 -9.22 -13.72 7.21
N TYR A 153 -9.40 -12.62 7.94
CA TYR A 153 -9.14 -12.55 9.37
C TYR A 153 -10.07 -13.45 10.20
N SER A 154 -11.29 -13.70 9.72
CA SER A 154 -12.24 -14.59 10.38
C SER A 154 -11.77 -16.04 10.34
N LEU A 155 -11.41 -16.55 9.16
CA LEU A 155 -10.91 -17.92 9.03
C LEU A 155 -9.51 -18.08 9.65
N ALA A 156 -8.69 -17.02 9.63
CA ALA A 156 -7.40 -17.00 10.35
C ALA A 156 -7.58 -17.16 11.87
N LEU A 157 -8.61 -16.56 12.46
CA LEU A 157 -8.93 -16.71 13.88
C LEU A 157 -9.54 -18.08 14.20
N GLU A 158 -10.46 -18.57 13.37
CA GLU A 158 -11.03 -19.91 13.50
C GLU A 158 -9.94 -20.99 13.45
N THR A 159 -8.99 -20.87 12.51
CA THR A 159 -7.84 -21.77 12.42
C THR A 159 -6.97 -21.67 13.68
N LEU A 160 -6.64 -20.45 14.15
CA LEU A 160 -5.88 -20.24 15.38
C LEU A 160 -6.56 -20.79 16.64
N ASP A 161 -7.88 -20.89 16.68
CA ASP A 161 -8.66 -21.45 17.79
C ASP A 161 -8.61 -22.99 17.83
N GLN A 162 -8.24 -23.64 16.72
CA GLN A 162 -8.13 -25.10 16.59
C GLN A 162 -6.68 -25.62 16.79
N MET A 163 -5.68 -24.73 16.76
CA MET A 163 -4.26 -25.09 16.82
C MET A 163 -3.75 -25.49 18.21
N GLN A 164 -2.92 -26.55 18.26
CA GLN A 164 -2.19 -26.98 19.44
C GLN A 164 -0.92 -26.15 19.66
N LEU A 165 -1.10 -24.85 19.95
CA LEU A 165 -0.01 -23.88 20.09
C LEU A 165 1.13 -24.32 21.03
N GLN A 166 0.87 -25.16 22.03
CA GLN A 166 1.88 -25.76 22.91
C GLN A 166 3.01 -26.51 22.17
N THR A 167 2.75 -27.07 20.98
CA THR A 167 3.73 -27.83 20.17
C THR A 167 4.78 -26.95 19.49
N LEU A 168 4.45 -25.67 19.26
CA LEU A 168 5.27 -24.71 18.52
C LEU A 168 6.51 -24.25 19.32
N SER A 169 7.55 -23.77 18.63
CA SER A 169 8.67 -23.09 19.28
C SER A 169 8.20 -21.83 20.01
N SER A 170 8.96 -21.37 21.02
CA SER A 170 8.65 -20.14 21.75
C SER A 170 8.62 -18.90 20.86
N HIS A 171 9.32 -18.92 19.72
CA HIS A 171 9.22 -17.91 18.67
C HIS A 171 7.89 -18.02 17.93
N ASN A 172 7.55 -19.20 17.40
CA ASN A 172 6.32 -19.41 16.63
C ASN A 172 5.04 -19.19 17.47
N LYS A 173 5.08 -19.47 18.78
CA LYS A 173 4.03 -19.08 19.74
C LYS A 173 3.80 -17.56 19.75
N LYS A 174 4.87 -16.75 19.77
CA LYS A 174 4.76 -15.29 19.64
C LYS A 174 4.20 -14.87 18.28
N VAL A 175 4.57 -15.57 17.18
CA VAL A 175 3.99 -15.29 15.85
C VAL A 175 2.49 -15.61 15.80
N ALA A 176 2.04 -16.70 16.42
CA ALA A 176 0.61 -17.02 16.53
C ALA A 176 -0.17 -15.96 17.32
N SER A 177 0.32 -15.55 18.50
CA SER A 177 -0.27 -14.45 19.28
C SER A 177 -0.29 -13.12 18.53
N TRP A 178 0.75 -12.86 17.72
CA TRP A 178 0.83 -11.67 16.87
C TRP A 178 -0.24 -11.70 15.77
N LEU A 179 -0.38 -12.83 15.06
CA LEU A 179 -1.38 -13.03 14.01
C LEU A 179 -2.80 -12.96 14.56
N ARG A 180 -3.00 -13.43 15.80
CA ARG A 180 -4.27 -13.31 16.53
C ARG A 180 -4.65 -11.85 16.78
N ILE A 181 -3.71 -11.03 17.29
CA ILE A 181 -3.93 -9.58 17.48
C ILE A 181 -4.25 -8.92 16.13
N GLY A 182 -3.44 -9.15 15.10
CA GLY A 182 -3.66 -8.56 13.77
C GLY A 182 -5.00 -8.92 13.16
N SER A 183 -5.43 -10.18 13.29
CA SER A 183 -6.71 -10.64 12.74
C SER A 183 -7.92 -10.09 13.53
N LEU A 184 -7.83 -10.02 14.87
CA LEU A 184 -8.86 -9.38 15.70
C LEU A 184 -9.04 -7.90 15.34
N LEU A 185 -7.94 -7.17 15.15
CA LEU A 185 -7.97 -5.78 14.70
C LEU A 185 -8.50 -5.65 13.25
N GLY A 186 -8.19 -6.62 12.39
CA GLY A 186 -8.70 -6.70 11.01
C GLY A 186 -10.23 -6.85 10.92
N ILE A 187 -10.86 -7.53 11.88
CA ILE A 187 -12.33 -7.58 12.04
C ILE A 187 -12.90 -6.46 12.92
N GLY A 188 -12.07 -5.56 13.45
CA GLY A 188 -12.47 -4.43 14.30
C GLY A 188 -12.66 -4.75 15.80
N ASP A 189 -12.32 -5.96 16.26
CA ASP A 189 -12.45 -6.39 17.65
C ASP A 189 -11.25 -5.93 18.52
N VAL A 190 -11.24 -4.63 18.80
CA VAL A 190 -10.21 -3.99 19.64
C VAL A 190 -10.18 -4.58 21.05
N THR A 191 -11.34 -4.99 21.59
CA THR A 191 -11.46 -5.54 22.95
C THR A 191 -10.73 -6.87 23.11
N ARG A 192 -10.97 -7.85 22.22
CA ARG A 192 -10.22 -9.11 22.25
C ARG A 192 -8.77 -8.93 21.83
N ALA A 193 -8.45 -7.96 20.96
CA ALA A 193 -7.06 -7.65 20.61
C ALA A 193 -6.27 -7.11 21.82
N LEU A 194 -6.85 -6.18 22.59
CA LEU A 194 -6.25 -5.65 23.82
C LEU A 194 -6.03 -6.71 24.90
N ARG A 195 -6.98 -7.64 25.05
CA ARG A 195 -6.83 -8.83 25.90
C ARG A 195 -5.68 -9.72 25.41
N SER A 196 -5.65 -10.00 24.11
CA SER A 196 -4.60 -10.82 23.47
C SER A 196 -3.19 -10.21 23.57
N SER A 197 -3.06 -8.88 23.72
CA SER A 197 -1.77 -8.21 23.97
C SER A 197 -1.07 -8.67 25.25
N GLN A 198 -1.80 -9.24 26.22
CA GLN A 198 -1.23 -9.74 27.47
C GLN A 198 -0.37 -11.01 27.29
N ALA A 199 -0.40 -11.64 26.10
CA ALA A 199 0.52 -12.72 25.73
C ALA A 199 1.96 -12.24 25.46
N PHE A 200 2.21 -10.93 25.52
CA PHE A 200 3.52 -10.31 25.30
C PHE A 200 4.03 -9.62 26.57
N ASP A 201 5.31 -9.85 26.89
CA ASP A 201 5.97 -9.21 28.02
C ASP A 201 6.28 -7.74 27.72
N ASN A 202 5.76 -6.83 28.56
CA ASN A 202 6.02 -5.40 28.49
C ASN A 202 7.52 -5.05 28.57
N ALA A 203 8.32 -5.85 29.29
CA ALA A 203 9.77 -5.65 29.43
C ALA A 203 10.58 -6.14 28.22
N SER A 204 10.01 -6.98 27.35
CA SER A 204 10.73 -7.53 26.20
C SER A 204 11.08 -6.45 25.17
N ASN A 205 12.26 -6.60 24.58
CA ASN A 205 12.76 -5.82 23.44
C ASN A 205 12.90 -6.66 22.17
N ASP A 206 12.30 -7.86 22.10
CA ASP A 206 12.24 -8.62 20.85
C ASP A 206 11.31 -7.96 19.82
N SER A 207 11.63 -8.13 18.53
CA SER A 207 10.96 -7.42 17.44
C SER A 207 9.51 -7.84 17.21
N ILE A 208 9.12 -9.06 17.59
CA ILE A 208 7.72 -9.51 17.52
C ILE A 208 6.91 -8.78 18.59
N THR A 209 7.41 -8.76 19.83
CA THR A 209 6.79 -8.04 20.95
C THR A 209 6.68 -6.53 20.68
N ILE A 210 7.74 -5.91 20.14
CA ILE A 210 7.72 -4.48 19.77
C ILE A 210 6.69 -4.21 18.66
N SER A 211 6.56 -5.09 17.66
CA SER A 211 5.59 -4.90 16.58
C SER A 211 4.14 -5.20 17.00
N ALA A 212 3.90 -6.16 17.90
CA ALA A 212 2.58 -6.42 18.49
C ALA A 212 2.08 -5.22 19.32
N HIS A 213 2.94 -4.65 20.18
CA HIS A 213 2.61 -3.44 20.94
C HIS A 213 2.43 -2.22 20.05
N LYS A 214 3.23 -2.09 18.97
CA LYS A 214 3.05 -1.03 17.98
C LYS A 214 1.71 -1.16 17.24
N LEU A 215 1.28 -2.36 16.89
CA LEU A 215 0.01 -2.64 16.22
C LEU A 215 -1.22 -2.29 17.11
N ILE A 216 -1.16 -2.61 18.40
CA ILE A 216 -2.15 -2.13 19.39
C ILE A 216 -2.14 -0.60 19.46
N TRP A 217 -0.96 0.01 19.60
CA TRP A 217 -0.85 1.46 19.72
C TRP A 217 -1.34 2.23 18.50
N ASP A 218 -0.92 1.78 17.31
CA ASP A 218 -1.33 2.34 16.03
C ASP A 218 -2.86 2.26 15.86
N THR A 219 -3.50 1.16 16.27
CA THR A 219 -4.97 1.11 16.26
C THR A 219 -5.58 2.14 17.20
N LEU A 220 -5.18 2.12 18.47
CA LEU A 220 -5.83 2.93 19.51
C LEU A 220 -5.73 4.43 19.26
N ARG A 221 -4.59 4.91 18.76
CA ARG A 221 -4.38 6.34 18.50
C ARG A 221 -5.17 6.88 17.29
N PHE A 222 -5.89 6.03 16.54
CA PHE A 222 -6.76 6.41 15.42
C PHE A 222 -8.25 6.22 15.68
N LEU A 223 -8.65 5.61 16.81
CA LEU A 223 -10.06 5.46 17.17
C LEU A 223 -10.68 6.84 17.49
N PRO A 224 -11.97 7.07 17.15
CA PRO A 224 -12.74 8.18 17.69
C PRO A 224 -12.77 8.20 19.22
N ALA A 225 -12.86 9.39 19.82
CA ALA A 225 -13.09 9.53 21.26
C ALA A 225 -14.33 8.72 21.69
N ASP A 226 -15.44 8.90 20.96
CA ASP A 226 -16.71 8.20 21.15
C ASP A 226 -16.61 6.66 21.14
N ASP A 227 -15.58 6.09 20.50
CA ASP A 227 -15.34 4.64 20.46
C ASP A 227 -14.37 4.20 21.55
N ILE A 228 -13.38 5.02 21.89
CA ILE A 228 -12.50 4.81 23.05
C ILE A 228 -13.31 4.86 24.34
N ASP A 229 -14.25 5.81 24.48
CA ASP A 229 -15.08 5.99 25.67
C ASP A 229 -16.01 4.79 25.93
N LYS A 230 -16.40 4.04 24.89
CA LYS A 230 -17.10 2.74 25.02
C LYS A 230 -16.14 1.66 25.52
N LEU A 231 -14.97 1.52 24.88
CA LEU A 231 -13.94 0.55 25.27
C LEU A 231 -13.47 0.75 26.72
N VAL A 232 -13.43 1.99 27.21
CA VAL A 232 -13.11 2.33 28.61
C VAL A 232 -14.15 1.82 29.61
N GLN A 233 -15.41 1.63 29.21
CA GLN A 233 -16.47 1.07 30.06
C GLN A 233 -16.43 -0.46 30.09
N ASP A 234 -16.17 -1.11 28.95
CA ASP A 234 -16.19 -2.57 28.80
C ASP A 234 -14.93 -3.31 29.30
N ILE A 235 -13.78 -2.61 29.34
CA ILE A 235 -12.47 -3.22 29.67
C ILE A 235 -12.14 -3.03 31.14
N ILE A 236 -11.81 -4.14 31.81
CA ILE A 236 -11.54 -4.19 33.25
C ILE A 236 -10.04 -4.31 33.53
N GLU A 237 -9.31 -4.93 32.61
CA GLU A 237 -7.94 -5.42 32.74
C GLU A 237 -6.89 -4.29 32.82
N PRO A 238 -5.99 -4.28 33.82
CA PRO A 238 -5.07 -3.16 34.05
C PRO A 238 -4.20 -2.76 32.85
N ASN A 239 -3.54 -3.72 32.19
CA ASN A 239 -2.66 -3.43 31.04
C ASN A 239 -3.43 -2.78 29.87
N SER A 240 -4.69 -3.18 29.69
CA SER A 240 -5.59 -2.68 28.65
C SER A 240 -6.17 -1.31 29.02
N LYS A 241 -6.44 -1.05 30.31
CA LYS A 241 -6.78 0.30 30.83
C LYS A 241 -5.63 1.30 30.70
N SER A 242 -4.39 0.88 30.95
CA SER A 242 -3.20 1.71 30.71
C SER A 242 -3.08 2.12 29.23
N TRP A 243 -3.36 1.20 28.31
CA TRP A 243 -3.43 1.48 26.87
C TRP A 243 -4.57 2.44 26.49
N LEU A 244 -5.78 2.22 26.98
CA LEU A 244 -6.94 3.07 26.66
C LEU A 244 -6.85 4.47 27.26
N SER A 245 -6.40 4.61 28.51
CA SER A 245 -6.17 5.92 29.14
C SER A 245 -5.16 6.77 28.38
N LEU A 246 -4.15 6.14 27.74
CA LEU A 246 -3.25 6.82 26.83
C LEU A 246 -3.94 7.23 25.52
N ALA A 247 -4.80 6.38 24.97
CA ALA A 247 -5.60 6.68 23.78
C ALA A 247 -6.53 7.89 24.00
N VAL A 248 -7.19 8.00 25.16
CA VAL A 248 -8.01 9.16 25.55
C VAL A 248 -7.19 10.46 25.50
N ILE A 249 -5.93 10.43 25.96
CA ILE A 249 -5.05 11.62 25.91
C ILE A 249 -4.78 12.02 24.45
N PHE A 250 -4.54 11.07 23.54
CA PHE A 250 -4.31 11.37 22.12
C PHE A 250 -5.58 11.75 21.34
N ALA A 251 -6.73 11.20 21.70
CA ALA A 251 -8.01 11.48 21.05
C ALA A 251 -8.52 12.91 21.32
N ASN A 252 -8.12 13.54 22.43
CA ASN A 252 -8.55 14.89 22.77
C ASN A 252 -7.84 15.97 21.94
N LYS A 253 -8.34 16.21 20.73
CA LYS A 253 -7.85 17.24 19.78
C LYS A 253 -8.09 18.69 20.25
N SER A 254 -8.75 18.91 21.40
CA SER A 254 -9.12 20.26 21.88
C SER A 254 -8.12 20.88 22.87
N GLN A 255 -7.21 20.07 23.43
CA GLN A 255 -6.25 20.50 24.46
C GLN A 255 -5.08 21.30 23.88
N THR A 256 -4.38 22.06 24.71
CA THR A 256 -3.10 22.69 24.33
C THR A 256 -1.99 21.63 24.32
N TYR A 257 -0.91 21.84 23.56
CA TYR A 257 0.20 20.89 23.58
C TYR A 257 0.83 20.82 24.99
N ARG A 258 0.89 21.96 25.71
CA ARG A 258 1.31 21.95 27.13
C ARG A 258 0.41 21.05 28.01
N SER A 259 -0.92 21.08 27.81
CA SER A 259 -1.84 20.20 28.54
C SER A 259 -1.67 18.73 28.15
N PHE A 260 -1.40 18.45 26.87
CA PHE A 260 -1.06 17.11 26.40
C PHE A 260 0.21 16.58 27.06
N ILE A 261 1.32 17.33 27.08
CA ILE A 261 2.57 16.91 27.76
C ILE A 261 2.37 16.68 29.25
N ASN A 262 1.64 17.55 29.95
CA ASN A 262 1.33 17.34 31.36
C ASN A 262 0.62 16.00 31.58
N LYS A 263 -0.47 15.74 30.83
CA LYS A 263 -1.21 14.46 30.90
C LYS A 263 -0.36 13.25 30.52
N ILE A 264 0.55 13.37 29.55
CA ILE A 264 1.50 12.30 29.23
C ILE A 264 2.43 12.07 30.42
N GLY A 265 2.93 13.12 31.07
CA GLY A 265 3.74 12.99 32.30
C GLY A 265 2.99 12.31 33.44
N GLU A 266 1.80 12.80 33.76
CA GLU A 266 0.87 12.22 34.74
C GLU A 266 0.60 10.74 34.43
N TRP A 267 0.32 10.40 33.15
CA TRP A 267 0.10 9.01 32.72
C TRP A 267 1.36 8.15 32.93
N GLN A 268 2.56 8.64 32.60
CA GLN A 268 3.80 7.90 32.81
C GLN A 268 4.08 7.63 34.29
N GLU A 269 3.80 8.60 35.16
CA GLU A 269 3.98 8.50 36.61
C GLU A 269 3.04 7.44 37.22
N HIS A 270 1.83 7.29 36.68
CA HIS A 270 0.91 6.20 37.03
C HIS A 270 1.24 4.86 36.34
N ASN A 271 1.97 4.87 35.23
CA ASN A 271 2.25 3.69 34.39
C ASN A 271 3.77 3.44 34.15
N PRO A 272 4.65 3.50 35.16
CA PRO A 272 6.11 3.59 34.96
C PRO A 272 6.75 2.34 34.36
N LYS A 273 6.08 1.18 34.42
CA LYS A 273 6.52 -0.10 33.83
C LYS A 273 5.74 -0.50 32.57
N HIS A 274 4.80 0.33 32.10
CA HIS A 274 3.96 -0.01 30.95
C HIS A 274 4.71 0.20 29.64
N VAL A 275 4.57 -0.73 28.70
CA VAL A 275 5.34 -0.72 27.45
C VAL A 275 5.06 0.49 26.56
N ALA A 276 3.88 1.11 26.68
CA ALA A 276 3.50 2.26 25.86
C ALA A 276 4.37 3.50 26.10
N ASN A 277 5.12 3.55 27.22
CA ASN A 277 6.22 4.49 27.41
C ASN A 277 7.14 4.60 26.18
N LYS A 278 7.44 3.46 25.51
CA LYS A 278 8.27 3.43 24.30
C LYS A 278 7.75 4.34 23.18
N TYR A 279 6.45 4.61 23.11
CA TYR A 279 5.83 5.46 22.09
C TYR A 279 5.52 6.89 22.56
N VAL A 280 5.66 7.20 23.85
CA VAL A 280 5.37 8.54 24.41
C VAL A 280 6.54 9.26 25.07
N VAL A 281 7.61 8.52 25.42
CA VAL A 281 8.89 9.08 25.88
C VAL A 281 9.44 10.19 24.96
N PRO A 282 9.39 10.09 23.60
CA PRO A 282 9.85 11.16 22.73
C PRO A 282 9.21 12.53 22.98
N TYR A 283 7.93 12.59 23.41
CA TYR A 283 7.22 13.86 23.66
C TYR A 283 7.73 14.62 24.88
N ARG A 284 8.51 13.97 25.78
CA ARG A 284 9.24 14.61 26.89
C ARG A 284 10.77 14.60 26.69
N GLN A 285 11.29 13.80 25.76
CA GLN A 285 12.73 13.68 25.49
C GLN A 285 13.24 14.53 24.31
N SER A 286 12.42 15.45 23.77
CA SER A 286 12.91 16.66 23.12
C SER A 286 13.77 17.47 24.12
N LYS A 287 15.08 17.18 24.13
CA LYS A 287 16.00 17.56 25.21
C LYS A 287 16.31 19.06 25.23
N GLY A 288 15.71 19.74 26.20
CA GLY A 288 16.08 21.09 26.59
C GLY A 288 15.37 22.17 25.78
N GLU A 289 14.39 22.82 26.40
CA GLU A 289 13.80 24.08 25.94
C GLU A 289 13.31 24.17 24.48
N SER A 290 13.04 23.03 23.82
CA SER A 290 12.44 22.97 22.48
C SER A 290 11.16 23.83 22.46
N LYS A 291 11.30 25.08 21.98
CA LYS A 291 10.33 26.13 22.28
C LYS A 291 8.98 25.70 21.79
N LEU A 292 8.01 25.62 22.71
CA LEU A 292 6.66 25.26 22.37
C LEU A 292 5.98 26.43 21.67
N ILE A 293 6.12 26.43 20.35
CA ILE A 293 5.49 27.40 19.47
C ILE A 293 4.02 27.02 19.38
N GLU A 294 3.23 27.53 20.33
CA GLU A 294 1.79 27.73 20.16
C GLU A 294 1.65 29.11 19.46
N PRO A 295 1.58 29.16 18.11
CA PRO A 295 1.68 30.41 17.37
C PRO A 295 0.44 31.28 17.63
N ARG A 296 0.63 32.51 18.10
CA ARG A 296 -0.48 33.43 18.39
C ARG A 296 -0.84 34.28 17.17
N LYS A 297 0.14 34.58 16.33
CA LYS A 297 -0.01 35.23 15.03
C LYS A 297 0.60 34.35 13.94
N ILE A 298 -0.13 34.11 12.87
CA ILE A 298 0.33 33.38 11.68
C ILE A 298 0.20 34.29 10.47
N ALA A 299 1.22 34.29 9.61
CA ALA A 299 1.14 34.88 8.29
C ALA A 299 1.08 33.78 7.21
N ILE A 300 0.17 33.93 6.25
CA ILE A 300 0.02 33.05 5.11
C ILE A 300 0.37 33.83 3.85
N LEU A 301 1.46 33.46 3.18
CA LEU A 301 1.94 34.08 1.95
C LEU A 301 1.48 33.22 0.77
N LEU A 302 0.50 33.71 0.00
CA LEU A 302 -0.11 32.98 -1.11
C LEU A 302 -0.43 33.93 -2.28
N PRO A 303 -0.16 33.54 -3.54
CA PRO A 303 -0.48 34.36 -4.70
C PRO A 303 -1.94 34.17 -5.10
N LEU A 304 -2.87 34.79 -4.36
CA LEU A 304 -4.31 34.67 -4.60
C LEU A 304 -4.73 35.44 -5.86
N SER A 305 -4.18 36.64 -6.08
CA SER A 305 -4.38 37.44 -7.30
C SER A 305 -3.38 37.06 -8.39
N SER A 306 -3.36 35.79 -8.79
CA SER A 306 -2.45 35.24 -9.81
C SER A 306 -3.08 34.13 -10.66
N THR A 307 -2.36 33.68 -11.68
CA THR A 307 -2.57 32.42 -12.40
C THR A 307 -2.65 31.19 -11.47
N PHE A 308 -1.98 31.21 -10.32
CA PHE A 308 -2.06 30.19 -9.27
C PHE A 308 -3.18 30.46 -8.24
N GLY A 309 -4.09 31.41 -8.50
CA GLY A 309 -5.12 31.85 -7.57
C GLY A 309 -6.04 30.71 -7.09
N GLN A 310 -6.54 29.86 -7.99
CA GLN A 310 -7.40 28.71 -7.61
C GLN A 310 -6.67 27.66 -6.76
N ALA A 311 -5.39 27.43 -7.03
CA ALA A 311 -4.54 26.51 -6.25
C ALA A 311 -4.29 27.07 -4.84
N SER A 312 -3.99 28.36 -4.76
CA SER A 312 -3.79 29.11 -3.52
C SER A 312 -5.07 29.17 -2.67
N GLU A 313 -6.22 29.40 -3.31
CA GLU A 313 -7.54 29.42 -2.67
C GLU A 313 -7.89 28.06 -2.06
N ALA A 314 -7.58 26.94 -2.74
CA ALA A 314 -7.80 25.60 -2.20
C ALA A 314 -6.98 25.34 -0.93
N ILE A 315 -5.71 25.74 -0.90
CA ILE A 315 -4.85 25.64 0.29
C ILE A 315 -5.40 26.51 1.43
N LYS A 316 -5.78 27.75 1.13
CA LYS A 316 -6.37 28.69 2.10
C LYS A 316 -7.66 28.13 2.71
N ASP A 317 -8.58 27.62 1.89
CA ASP A 317 -9.85 27.06 2.36
C ASP A 317 -9.65 25.79 3.21
N GLY A 318 -8.71 24.91 2.83
CA GLY A 318 -8.36 23.72 3.62
C GLY A 318 -7.75 24.08 4.99
N PHE A 319 -6.84 25.05 5.01
CA PHE A 319 -6.25 25.59 6.24
C PHE A 319 -7.33 26.22 7.14
N MET A 320 -8.23 27.01 6.54
CA MET A 320 -9.31 27.67 7.27
C MET A 320 -10.40 26.71 7.74
N LEU A 321 -10.63 25.57 7.07
CA LEU A 321 -11.53 24.52 7.53
C LEU A 321 -11.08 23.99 8.90
N LEU A 322 -9.83 23.52 9.02
CA LEU A 322 -9.34 22.99 10.28
C LEU A 322 -9.22 24.09 11.35
N ALA A 323 -8.81 25.30 10.96
CA ALA A 323 -8.80 26.47 11.84
C ALA A 323 -10.19 26.85 12.40
N ASN A 324 -11.27 26.62 11.64
CA ASN A 324 -12.65 26.85 12.09
C ASN A 324 -13.13 25.79 13.11
N THR A 325 -12.51 24.61 13.17
CA THR A 325 -12.82 23.58 14.17
C THR A 325 -12.07 23.74 15.49
N ALA A 326 -11.04 24.59 15.52
CA ALA A 326 -10.26 24.88 16.72
C ALA A 326 -11.07 25.74 17.72
N ASN A 327 -10.88 25.50 19.03
CA ASN A 327 -11.48 26.30 20.07
C ASN A 327 -11.09 27.79 19.90
N THR A 328 -12.07 28.68 19.89
CA THR A 328 -11.90 30.12 19.63
C THR A 328 -10.86 30.78 20.53
N SER A 329 -10.79 30.39 21.80
CA SER A 329 -9.80 30.91 22.78
C SER A 329 -8.34 30.51 22.48
N LYS A 330 -8.14 29.52 21.60
CA LYS A 330 -6.83 28.98 21.20
C LYS A 330 -6.51 29.21 19.73
N ARG A 331 -7.40 29.90 18.98
CA ARG A 331 -7.23 30.08 17.55
C ARG A 331 -6.19 31.18 17.27
N PRO A 332 -5.19 30.94 16.40
CA PRO A 332 -4.24 31.98 15.99
C PRO A 332 -4.93 33.13 15.25
N ILE A 333 -4.39 34.34 15.43
CA ILE A 333 -4.67 35.48 14.54
C ILE A 333 -4.00 35.19 13.20
N ILE A 334 -4.79 34.98 12.14
CA ILE A 334 -4.31 34.66 10.80
C ILE A 334 -4.34 35.94 9.95
N ARG A 335 -3.18 36.32 9.39
CA ARG A 335 -3.05 37.37 8.36
C ARG A 335 -2.66 36.72 7.04
N ILE A 336 -3.26 37.18 5.93
CA ILE A 336 -2.98 36.68 4.59
C ILE A 336 -2.28 37.79 3.80
N TYR A 337 -1.20 37.43 3.12
CA TYR A 337 -0.38 38.32 2.31
C TYR A 337 -0.46 37.85 0.87
N ASP A 338 -1.30 38.52 0.09
CA ASP A 338 -1.39 38.28 -1.34
C ASP A 338 -0.26 38.99 -2.08
N PHE A 339 0.60 38.21 -2.73
CA PHE A 339 1.69 38.70 -3.55
C PHE A 339 1.40 38.65 -5.06
N GLY A 340 0.27 38.06 -5.47
CA GLY A 340 -0.08 37.88 -6.88
C GLY A 340 1.07 37.30 -7.71
N GLU A 341 1.33 37.89 -8.89
CA GLU A 341 2.44 37.48 -9.76
C GLU A 341 3.83 38.00 -9.32
N LYS A 342 3.92 38.82 -8.25
CA LYS A 342 5.14 39.55 -7.84
C LYS A 342 6.11 38.68 -7.04
N THR A 343 6.52 37.55 -7.62
CA THR A 343 7.35 36.52 -6.96
C THR A 343 8.72 37.03 -6.51
N GLU A 344 9.23 38.06 -7.17
CA GLU A 344 10.47 38.79 -6.84
C GLU A 344 10.37 39.62 -5.54
N LEU A 345 9.16 40.04 -5.14
CA LEU A 345 8.92 40.79 -3.91
C LEU A 345 8.63 39.91 -2.69
N ILE A 346 8.71 38.57 -2.82
CA ILE A 346 8.32 37.65 -1.74
C ILE A 346 9.11 37.89 -0.43
N ASP A 347 10.37 38.33 -0.55
CA ASP A 347 11.19 38.78 0.58
C ASP A 347 10.56 39.97 1.32
N THR A 348 10.02 40.96 0.59
CA THR A 348 9.34 42.12 1.18
C THR A 348 8.04 41.74 1.88
N TYR A 349 7.28 40.80 1.33
CA TYR A 349 6.09 40.23 1.98
C TYR A 349 6.45 39.42 3.24
N TYR A 350 7.55 38.66 3.19
CA TYR A 350 8.08 37.94 4.35
C TYR A 350 8.51 38.90 5.48
N ASP A 351 9.28 39.94 5.16
CA ASP A 351 9.73 40.92 6.15
C ASP A 351 8.58 41.84 6.64
N ALA A 352 7.50 41.98 5.86
CA ALA A 352 6.25 42.57 6.35
C ALA A 352 5.57 41.67 7.40
N ALA A 353 5.45 40.37 7.13
CA ALA A 353 4.89 39.41 8.08
C ALA A 353 5.68 39.33 9.39
N VAL A 354 7.01 39.42 9.34
CA VAL A 354 7.87 39.48 10.53
C VAL A 354 7.64 40.78 11.32
N ARG A 355 7.56 41.94 10.66
CA ARG A 355 7.25 43.24 11.31
C ARG A 355 5.86 43.26 11.96
N ASP A 356 4.88 42.59 11.35
CA ASP A 356 3.53 42.38 11.91
C ASP A 356 3.49 41.40 13.10
N GLN A 357 4.66 40.87 13.49
CA GLN A 357 4.90 39.94 14.59
C GLN A 357 4.28 38.55 14.36
N ALA A 358 4.25 38.06 13.12
CA ALA A 358 3.96 36.65 12.87
C ALA A 358 4.95 35.76 13.65
N ASN A 359 4.44 34.74 14.33
CA ASN A 359 5.26 33.78 15.10
C ASN A 359 5.55 32.50 14.30
N LEU A 360 4.94 32.38 13.12
CA LEU A 360 5.01 31.27 12.19
C LEU A 360 4.52 31.78 10.82
N ILE A 361 5.23 31.42 9.76
CA ILE A 361 4.92 31.78 8.37
C ILE A 361 4.59 30.52 7.57
N ILE A 362 3.54 30.58 6.77
CA ILE A 362 3.04 29.49 5.93
C ILE A 362 3.07 29.97 4.46
N GLY A 363 3.57 29.13 3.56
CA GLY A 363 3.90 29.52 2.18
C GLY A 363 5.32 30.13 2.05
N PRO A 364 5.72 30.55 0.84
CA PRO A 364 4.94 30.61 -0.39
C PRO A 364 4.65 29.25 -1.03
N ILE A 365 3.78 29.27 -2.04
CA ILE A 365 3.71 28.27 -3.11
C ILE A 365 4.28 28.86 -4.41
N GLY A 366 4.73 27.99 -5.32
CA GLY A 366 5.21 28.37 -6.65
C GLY A 366 6.74 28.40 -6.75
N ALA A 367 7.28 27.80 -7.82
CA ALA A 367 8.72 27.57 -7.96
C ALA A 367 9.57 28.86 -7.95
N SER A 368 9.08 29.95 -8.56
CA SER A 368 9.78 31.24 -8.58
C SER A 368 9.85 31.89 -7.20
N ALA A 369 8.74 31.94 -6.45
CA ALA A 369 8.70 32.50 -5.11
C ALA A 369 9.53 31.67 -4.11
N ILE A 370 9.49 30.34 -4.21
CA ILE A 370 10.34 29.44 -3.41
C ILE A 370 11.82 29.63 -3.78
N LYS A 371 12.17 29.76 -5.06
CA LYS A 371 13.55 30.02 -5.51
C LYS A 371 14.08 31.37 -5.01
N GLN A 372 13.25 32.41 -5.00
CA GLN A 372 13.64 33.72 -4.48
C GLN A 372 13.87 33.66 -2.96
N LEU A 373 12.94 33.06 -2.22
CA LEU A 373 13.05 32.92 -0.76
C LEU A 373 14.21 31.97 -0.34
N ALA A 374 14.64 31.05 -1.21
CA ALA A 374 15.81 30.20 -1.03
C ALA A 374 17.15 30.96 -0.94
N ASN A 375 17.16 32.27 -1.17
CA ASN A 375 18.32 33.12 -0.89
C ASN A 375 18.59 33.23 0.63
N ARG A 376 17.60 32.98 1.50
CA ARG A 376 17.75 33.01 2.97
C ARG A 376 18.26 31.68 3.52
N SER A 377 19.43 31.70 4.18
CA SER A 377 19.98 30.54 4.90
C SER A 377 19.38 30.35 6.31
N VAL A 378 18.82 31.41 6.89
CA VAL A 378 18.23 31.41 8.24
C VAL A 378 16.91 32.19 8.19
N PHE A 379 15.85 31.59 8.72
CA PHE A 379 14.52 32.19 8.80
C PHE A 379 14.29 32.73 10.23
N PRO A 380 14.05 34.03 10.44
CA PRO A 380 13.89 34.61 11.78
C PRO A 380 12.64 34.09 12.53
N VAL A 381 11.67 33.55 11.80
CA VAL A 381 10.50 32.86 12.34
C VAL A 381 10.30 31.53 11.60
N PRO A 382 9.73 30.49 12.26
CA PRO A 382 9.48 29.21 11.62
C PRO A 382 8.68 29.39 10.33
N THR A 383 9.11 28.74 9.24
CA THR A 383 8.54 28.98 7.91
C THR A 383 8.25 27.66 7.19
N LEU A 384 6.97 27.35 6.93
CA LEU A 384 6.51 26.14 6.24
C LEU A 384 6.18 26.47 4.77
N ILE A 385 7.10 26.15 3.84
CA ILE A 385 6.91 26.41 2.41
C ILE A 385 6.15 25.27 1.71
N PHE A 386 5.35 25.61 0.70
CA PHE A 386 4.58 24.65 -0.11
C PHE A 386 5.39 24.16 -1.32
N GLY A 387 6.43 23.38 -1.01
CA GLY A 387 7.34 22.80 -1.98
C GLY A 387 8.65 22.38 -1.31
N SER A 388 9.75 22.52 -2.04
CA SER A 388 11.10 22.19 -1.55
C SER A 388 12.13 23.15 -2.13
N PHE A 389 13.18 23.43 -1.38
CA PHE A 389 14.37 24.09 -1.91
C PHE A 389 15.13 23.11 -2.81
N ASN A 390 15.52 23.55 -4.01
CA ASN A 390 16.24 22.71 -4.98
C ASN A 390 17.63 22.29 -4.47
N GLU A 391 18.12 21.12 -4.90
CA GLU A 391 19.32 20.50 -4.33
C GLU A 391 20.57 21.37 -4.46
N SER A 392 20.95 21.97 -3.32
CA SER A 392 22.30 22.45 -3.03
C SER A 392 22.59 22.13 -1.57
N ASN A 393 23.87 22.10 -1.16
CA ASN A 393 24.24 21.75 0.22
C ASN A 393 23.90 22.85 1.26
N LYS A 394 23.15 23.89 0.89
CA LYS A 394 22.64 24.91 1.80
C LYS A 394 21.62 24.31 2.77
N THR A 395 21.84 24.50 4.06
CA THR A 395 20.84 24.26 5.10
C THR A 395 20.04 25.54 5.34
N HIS A 396 18.72 25.42 5.36
CA HIS A 396 17.80 26.53 5.60
C HIS A 396 17.25 26.41 7.03
N GLN A 397 17.90 27.09 7.98
CA GLN A 397 17.55 26.98 9.39
C GLN A 397 16.15 27.56 9.67
N ASN A 398 15.41 26.93 10.59
CA ASN A 398 14.05 27.34 10.99
C ASN A 398 13.03 27.31 9.83
N SER A 399 13.24 26.42 8.85
CA SER A 399 12.37 26.27 7.69
C SER A 399 11.96 24.81 7.46
N TYR A 400 10.76 24.64 6.90
CA TYR A 400 10.08 23.37 6.70
C TYR A 400 9.56 23.30 5.27
N GLN A 401 9.67 22.13 4.64
CA GLN A 401 9.43 21.95 3.20
C GLN A 401 8.35 20.88 3.00
N PHE A 402 7.13 21.32 2.65
CA PHE A 402 5.97 20.44 2.48
C PHE A 402 5.57 20.38 1.01
N SER A 403 6.01 19.33 0.31
CA SER A 403 5.85 19.18 -1.14
C SER A 403 4.86 18.09 -1.51
N LEU A 404 4.03 18.37 -2.52
CA LEU A 404 3.22 17.38 -3.24
C LEU A 404 3.79 17.06 -4.63
N ALA A 405 5.05 17.43 -4.91
CA ALA A 405 5.64 17.22 -6.23
C ALA A 405 5.79 15.69 -6.54
N PRO A 406 5.42 15.22 -7.75
CA PRO A 406 5.32 13.77 -8.05
C PRO A 406 6.60 12.95 -7.84
N GLN A 407 7.77 13.59 -7.83
CA GLN A 407 9.05 12.94 -7.53
C GLN A 407 9.05 12.29 -6.13
N TYR A 408 8.41 12.92 -5.14
CA TYR A 408 8.27 12.37 -3.79
C TYR A 408 7.33 11.14 -3.76
N GLU A 409 6.31 11.15 -4.61
CA GLU A 409 5.38 10.04 -4.75
C GLU A 409 6.03 8.86 -5.50
N ALA A 410 6.88 9.13 -6.48
CA ALA A 410 7.70 8.12 -7.14
C ALA A 410 8.71 7.46 -6.18
N ILE A 411 9.26 8.22 -5.22
CA ILE A 411 10.05 7.67 -4.11
C ILE A 411 9.19 6.73 -3.24
N SER A 412 7.94 7.08 -2.94
CA SER A 412 6.98 6.19 -2.26
C SER A 412 6.69 4.91 -3.06
N LEU A 413 6.44 5.00 -4.37
CA LEU A 413 6.21 3.85 -5.27
C LEU A 413 7.41 2.90 -5.30
N ALA A 414 8.63 3.42 -5.47
CA ALA A 414 9.85 2.62 -5.42
C ALA A 414 10.01 1.90 -4.07
N THR A 415 9.68 2.59 -2.97
CA THR A 415 9.75 2.02 -1.62
C THR A 415 8.70 0.92 -1.41
N ARG A 416 7.47 1.12 -1.92
CA ARG A 416 6.38 0.15 -1.86
C ARG A 416 6.71 -1.13 -2.61
N GLY A 417 7.15 -1.05 -3.88
CA GLY A 417 7.48 -2.24 -4.67
C GLY A 417 8.61 -3.10 -4.08
N ILE A 418 9.57 -2.48 -3.40
CA ILE A 418 10.62 -3.22 -2.66
C ILE A 418 10.02 -3.94 -1.43
N ALA A 419 9.05 -3.32 -0.74
CA ALA A 419 8.35 -3.91 0.40
C ALA A 419 7.43 -5.08 -0.01
N ASP A 420 6.75 -4.99 -1.16
CA ASP A 420 5.98 -6.10 -1.75
C ASP A 420 6.86 -7.24 -2.31
N GLY A 421 8.19 -7.06 -2.30
CA GLY A 421 9.16 -8.11 -2.61
C GLY A 421 9.69 -8.12 -4.05
N HIS A 422 9.26 -7.18 -4.91
CA HIS A 422 9.75 -7.04 -6.28
C HIS A 422 11.22 -6.55 -6.29
N ARG A 423 12.06 -7.04 -7.21
CA ARG A 423 13.50 -6.74 -7.28
C ARG A 423 14.02 -6.49 -8.69
N ARG A 424 13.34 -6.97 -9.73
CA ARG A 424 13.69 -6.74 -11.14
C ARG A 424 12.43 -6.37 -11.91
N VAL A 425 12.37 -5.14 -12.43
CA VAL A 425 11.13 -4.53 -12.90
C VAL A 425 11.31 -3.78 -14.22
N ILE A 426 10.20 -3.48 -14.88
CA ILE A 426 10.16 -2.63 -16.08
C ILE A 426 9.50 -1.29 -15.73
N THR A 427 9.96 -0.20 -16.33
CA THR A 427 9.44 1.15 -16.06
C THR A 427 9.09 1.90 -17.34
N PHE A 428 7.88 2.47 -17.39
CA PHE A 428 7.40 3.36 -18.45
C PHE A 428 7.22 4.78 -17.91
N TYR A 429 7.57 5.78 -18.70
CA TYR A 429 7.36 7.21 -18.39
C TYR A 429 7.21 8.02 -19.69
N PRO A 430 6.48 9.15 -19.70
CA PRO A 430 6.29 9.93 -20.91
C PRO A 430 7.59 10.67 -21.30
N ASP A 431 7.85 10.82 -22.60
CA ASP A 431 9.04 11.51 -23.12
C ASP A 431 8.95 13.04 -22.95
N THR A 432 9.06 13.46 -21.69
CA THR A 432 8.96 14.85 -21.28
C THR A 432 9.98 15.15 -20.20
N LYS A 433 10.36 16.43 -20.09
CA LYS A 433 11.24 16.90 -19.01
C LYS A 433 10.71 16.55 -17.61
N GLN A 434 9.39 16.48 -17.42
CA GLN A 434 8.77 16.08 -16.16
C GLN A 434 8.85 14.56 -15.95
N GLY A 435 8.50 13.75 -16.95
CA GLY A 435 8.62 12.29 -16.91
C GLY A 435 10.05 11.85 -16.60
N ALA A 436 11.04 12.43 -17.28
CA ALA A 436 12.46 12.18 -17.02
C ALA A 436 12.90 12.54 -15.59
N GLN A 437 12.39 13.63 -15.00
CA GLN A 437 12.67 14.00 -13.61
C GLN A 437 12.04 13.04 -12.60
N ILE A 438 10.81 12.58 -12.86
CA ILE A 438 10.11 11.59 -12.01
C ILE A 438 10.84 10.25 -12.08
N PHE A 439 11.18 9.79 -13.29
CA PHE A 439 11.97 8.58 -13.50
C PHE A 439 13.35 8.65 -12.84
N HIS A 440 14.04 9.79 -12.90
CA HIS A 440 15.37 9.94 -12.28
C HIS A 440 15.33 9.74 -10.76
N GLU A 441 14.41 10.37 -10.04
CA GLU A 441 14.29 10.17 -8.59
C GLU A 441 13.77 8.78 -8.21
N TRP A 442 12.83 8.22 -8.99
CA TRP A 442 12.37 6.84 -8.83
C TRP A 442 13.54 5.84 -8.98
N ASN A 443 14.33 5.97 -10.05
CA ASN A 443 15.48 5.13 -10.40
C ASN A 443 16.60 5.25 -9.35
N ARG A 444 16.88 6.48 -8.88
CA ARG A 444 17.81 6.78 -7.78
C ARG A 444 17.41 6.03 -6.51
N ASN A 445 16.13 6.06 -6.14
CA ASN A 445 15.64 5.38 -4.93
C ASN A 445 15.53 3.85 -5.09
N TRP A 446 15.02 3.37 -6.23
CA TRP A 446 14.89 1.94 -6.54
C TRP A 446 16.22 1.21 -6.44
N LYS A 447 17.28 1.74 -7.07
CA LYS A 447 18.64 1.19 -6.98
C LYS A 447 19.22 1.26 -5.58
N LYS A 448 19.01 2.37 -4.85
CA LYS A 448 19.44 2.53 -3.45
C LYS A 448 18.83 1.48 -2.53
N LEU A 449 17.60 1.03 -2.82
CA LEU A 449 16.88 -0.02 -2.07
C LEU A 449 17.21 -1.45 -2.55
N GLY A 450 18.23 -1.64 -3.40
CA GLY A 450 18.64 -2.95 -3.92
C GLY A 450 17.80 -3.46 -5.10
N GLY A 451 16.97 -2.60 -5.69
CA GLY A 451 16.20 -2.89 -6.90
C GLY A 451 17.04 -2.78 -8.17
N THR A 452 16.72 -3.64 -9.15
CA THR A 452 17.28 -3.61 -10.51
C THR A 452 16.19 -3.25 -11.53
N ILE A 453 16.59 -2.59 -12.61
CA ILE A 453 15.73 -2.31 -13.75
C ILE A 453 16.09 -3.31 -14.84
N ALA A 454 15.10 -4.06 -15.32
CA ALA A 454 15.27 -4.98 -16.44
C ALA A 454 15.22 -4.23 -17.78
N GLU A 455 14.37 -3.21 -17.85
CA GLU A 455 14.20 -2.31 -19.00
C GLU A 455 13.48 -1.04 -18.54
N SER A 456 13.75 0.09 -19.20
CA SER A 456 13.03 1.34 -18.98
C SER A 456 12.80 2.06 -20.29
N GLN A 457 11.56 2.40 -20.60
CA GLN A 457 11.19 3.03 -21.87
C GLN A 457 10.49 4.37 -21.67
N THR A 458 10.79 5.30 -22.57
CA THR A 458 9.93 6.45 -22.84
C THR A 458 8.79 6.07 -23.76
N TYR A 459 7.74 6.88 -23.79
CA TYR A 459 6.72 6.86 -24.83
C TYR A 459 6.24 8.29 -25.13
N ASP A 460 5.79 8.54 -26.36
CA ASP A 460 5.12 9.78 -26.73
C ASP A 460 3.65 9.71 -26.30
N SER A 461 3.20 10.60 -25.41
CA SER A 461 1.81 10.65 -24.94
C SER A 461 0.82 11.22 -25.96
N ASN A 462 1.29 11.69 -27.12
CA ASN A 462 0.44 12.00 -28.27
C ASN A 462 0.07 10.75 -29.09
N ILE A 463 0.78 9.63 -28.93
CA ILE A 463 0.56 8.38 -29.67
C ILE A 463 -0.32 7.43 -28.83
N SER A 464 -1.51 7.13 -29.33
CA SER A 464 -2.48 6.28 -28.63
C SER A 464 -2.11 4.78 -28.64
N ASP A 465 -1.50 4.31 -29.73
CA ASP A 465 -1.10 2.91 -29.89
C ASP A 465 0.38 2.72 -29.52
N GLN A 466 0.63 2.01 -28.43
CA GLN A 466 1.96 1.69 -27.91
C GLN A 466 2.30 0.20 -28.13
N THR A 467 1.55 -0.52 -28.97
CA THR A 467 1.71 -1.95 -29.26
C THR A 467 3.14 -2.30 -29.68
N GLU A 468 3.76 -1.50 -30.57
CA GLU A 468 5.15 -1.74 -30.99
C GLU A 468 6.15 -1.64 -29.84
N LEU A 469 5.95 -0.69 -28.91
CA LEU A 469 6.82 -0.52 -27.75
C LEU A 469 6.67 -1.72 -26.81
N LEU A 470 5.42 -2.10 -26.50
CA LEU A 470 5.10 -3.18 -25.57
C LEU A 470 5.51 -4.56 -26.11
N ARG A 471 5.38 -4.81 -27.42
CA ARG A 471 5.86 -6.04 -28.07
C ARG A 471 7.38 -6.23 -27.92
N LYS A 472 8.15 -5.16 -28.13
CA LYS A 472 9.61 -5.14 -27.95
C LYS A 472 9.97 -5.42 -26.48
N VAL A 473 9.42 -4.63 -25.55
CA VAL A 473 9.70 -4.67 -24.10
C VAL A 473 9.38 -6.02 -23.45
N PHE A 474 8.27 -6.64 -23.85
CA PHE A 474 7.84 -7.94 -23.33
C PHE A 474 8.44 -9.14 -24.09
N HIS A 475 9.35 -8.88 -25.04
CA HIS A 475 10.02 -9.86 -25.90
C HIS A 475 9.07 -10.72 -26.76
N ILE A 476 7.89 -10.20 -27.11
CA ILE A 476 6.86 -10.93 -27.86
C ILE A 476 7.37 -11.27 -29.27
N ASP A 477 8.08 -10.33 -29.91
CA ASP A 477 8.63 -10.50 -31.26
C ASP A 477 9.66 -11.62 -31.34
N PHE A 478 10.57 -11.74 -30.36
CA PHE A 478 11.50 -12.86 -30.26
C PHE A 478 10.78 -14.21 -30.14
N SER A 479 9.64 -14.20 -29.47
CA SER A 479 8.83 -15.37 -29.20
C SER A 479 8.08 -15.85 -30.44
N GLU A 480 7.49 -14.92 -31.20
CA GLU A 480 6.91 -15.19 -32.53
C GLU A 480 7.99 -15.55 -33.58
N ALA A 481 9.16 -14.90 -33.53
CA ALA A 481 10.29 -15.19 -34.42
C ALA A 481 10.89 -16.58 -34.17
N ARG A 482 11.03 -17.02 -32.91
CA ARG A 482 11.40 -18.39 -32.54
C ARG A 482 10.41 -19.41 -33.09
N ALA A 483 9.11 -19.14 -32.99
CA ALA A 483 8.08 -20.01 -33.55
C ALA A 483 8.20 -20.13 -35.08
N LYS A 484 8.37 -19.00 -35.78
CA LYS A 484 8.59 -18.97 -37.24
C LYS A 484 9.91 -19.63 -37.67
N ALA A 485 10.97 -19.51 -36.89
CA ALA A 485 12.24 -20.21 -37.14
C ALA A 485 12.08 -21.72 -36.97
N LEU A 486 11.49 -22.18 -35.86
CA LEU A 486 11.26 -23.60 -35.59
C LEU A 486 10.31 -24.24 -36.62
N GLN A 487 9.27 -23.51 -37.06
CA GLN A 487 8.37 -23.96 -38.13
C GLN A 487 9.09 -24.12 -39.48
N ARG A 488 10.07 -23.26 -39.79
CA ARG A 488 10.92 -23.40 -40.99
C ARG A 488 11.83 -24.62 -40.89
N THR A 489 12.40 -24.91 -39.72
CA THR A 489 13.26 -26.08 -39.49
C THR A 489 12.50 -27.41 -39.51
N LEU A 490 11.25 -27.44 -38.99
CA LEU A 490 10.42 -28.65 -38.94
C LEU A 490 9.54 -28.87 -40.18
N GLY A 491 9.45 -27.87 -41.07
CA GLY A 491 8.65 -27.92 -42.29
C GLY A 491 7.13 -27.79 -42.05
N ASN A 492 6.37 -27.74 -43.15
CA ASN A 492 4.92 -27.52 -43.12
C ASN A 492 4.08 -28.75 -42.71
N SER A 493 4.72 -29.89 -42.45
CA SER A 493 4.06 -31.13 -42.03
C SER A 493 3.67 -31.16 -40.55
N VAL A 494 4.35 -30.38 -39.69
CA VAL A 494 4.10 -30.30 -38.25
C VAL A 494 3.44 -28.97 -37.90
N GLN A 495 2.16 -28.99 -37.49
CA GLN A 495 1.42 -27.79 -37.10
C GLN A 495 1.80 -27.36 -35.67
N LEU A 496 2.75 -26.43 -35.52
CA LEU A 496 3.15 -25.94 -34.20
C LEU A 496 2.04 -25.09 -33.55
N LYS A 497 1.42 -25.61 -32.49
CA LYS A 497 0.57 -24.79 -31.60
C LYS A 497 1.44 -23.92 -30.70
N TYR A 498 1.82 -22.76 -31.24
CA TYR A 498 2.59 -21.76 -30.51
C TYR A 498 1.70 -20.86 -29.65
N VAL A 499 2.18 -20.51 -28.44
CA VAL A 499 1.57 -19.52 -27.54
C VAL A 499 2.64 -18.49 -27.19
N ALA A 500 2.31 -17.21 -27.29
CA ALA A 500 3.23 -16.10 -27.03
C ALA A 500 3.75 -16.11 -25.58
N ARG A 501 4.93 -16.70 -25.36
CA ARG A 501 5.62 -16.66 -24.06
C ARG A 501 6.33 -15.33 -23.89
N ARG A 502 5.93 -14.61 -22.85
CA ARG A 502 6.56 -13.38 -22.35
C ARG A 502 7.88 -13.70 -21.65
N ARG A 503 8.69 -12.69 -21.37
CA ARG A 503 9.86 -12.79 -20.48
C ARG A 503 9.45 -13.00 -19.02
N ASP A 504 10.06 -13.99 -18.36
CA ASP A 504 9.79 -14.38 -16.96
C ASP A 504 10.77 -13.77 -15.94
N ASP A 505 11.68 -12.89 -16.38
CA ASP A 505 12.76 -12.31 -15.55
C ASP A 505 12.34 -11.05 -14.77
N ILE A 506 11.04 -10.78 -14.63
CA ILE A 506 10.50 -9.50 -14.15
C ILE A 506 9.31 -9.67 -13.19
N ASP A 507 9.37 -8.97 -12.05
CA ASP A 507 8.44 -9.13 -10.93
C ASP A 507 7.24 -8.16 -10.97
N ALA A 508 7.40 -6.98 -11.59
CA ALA A 508 6.41 -5.90 -11.62
C ALA A 508 6.68 -4.89 -12.76
N ILE A 509 5.70 -4.03 -13.02
CA ILE A 509 5.79 -2.88 -13.93
C ILE A 509 5.52 -1.59 -13.14
N PHE A 510 6.26 -0.52 -13.45
CA PHE A 510 6.03 0.84 -12.98
C PHE A 510 5.63 1.75 -14.13
N VAL A 511 4.55 2.52 -13.98
CA VAL A 511 4.01 3.44 -14.98
C VAL A 511 3.99 4.84 -14.37
N LEU A 512 5.04 5.62 -14.61
CA LEU A 512 5.35 6.88 -13.90
C LEU A 512 4.77 8.09 -14.64
N SER A 513 3.44 8.15 -14.72
CA SER A 513 2.70 9.03 -15.64
C SER A 513 1.36 9.52 -15.09
N ASN A 514 0.69 10.39 -15.84
CA ASN A 514 -0.62 10.90 -15.47
C ASN A 514 -1.75 9.88 -15.76
N VAL A 515 -2.96 10.18 -15.27
CA VAL A 515 -4.15 9.31 -15.39
C VAL A 515 -4.53 8.93 -16.82
N ASN A 516 -4.46 9.87 -17.76
CA ASN A 516 -4.86 9.62 -19.15
C ASN A 516 -3.83 8.71 -19.84
N GLU A 517 -2.54 9.00 -19.64
CA GLU A 517 -1.42 8.23 -20.18
C GLU A 517 -1.39 6.80 -19.61
N THR A 518 -1.69 6.65 -18.33
CA THR A 518 -1.69 5.34 -17.66
C THR A 518 -2.89 4.48 -18.09
N ARG A 519 -4.09 5.08 -18.20
CA ARG A 519 -5.30 4.39 -18.70
C ARG A 519 -5.20 4.05 -20.20
N LEU A 520 -4.40 4.79 -20.97
CA LEU A 520 -4.05 4.41 -22.35
C LEU A 520 -3.21 3.12 -22.39
N ILE A 521 -2.19 3.02 -21.53
CA ILE A 521 -1.16 1.97 -21.59
C ILE A 521 -1.57 0.69 -20.85
N LYS A 522 -2.31 0.78 -19.74
CA LYS A 522 -2.67 -0.38 -18.91
C LYS A 522 -3.47 -1.47 -19.66
N PRO A 523 -4.53 -1.16 -20.45
CA PRO A 523 -5.22 -2.17 -21.25
C PRO A 523 -4.32 -2.87 -22.27
N GLN A 524 -3.32 -2.16 -22.83
CA GLN A 524 -2.36 -2.71 -23.78
C GLN A 524 -1.34 -3.65 -23.07
N ILE A 525 -0.94 -3.32 -21.84
CA ILE A 525 -0.16 -4.19 -20.95
C ILE A 525 -0.92 -5.50 -20.66
N ASP A 526 -2.21 -5.42 -20.34
CA ASP A 526 -3.04 -6.59 -20.04
C ASP A 526 -3.26 -7.48 -21.27
N PHE A 527 -3.56 -6.85 -22.43
CA PHE A 527 -3.72 -7.52 -23.72
C PHE A 527 -2.47 -8.32 -24.11
N HIS A 528 -1.29 -7.77 -23.86
CA HIS A 528 0.01 -8.44 -24.01
C HIS A 528 0.35 -9.44 -22.87
N HIS A 529 -0.68 -10.00 -22.24
CA HIS A 529 -0.65 -11.08 -21.24
C HIS A 529 0.18 -10.77 -19.98
N ALA A 530 0.43 -9.50 -19.66
CA ALA A 530 1.14 -9.12 -18.44
C ALA A 530 0.24 -9.05 -17.19
N HIS A 531 -1.03 -9.46 -17.28
CA HIS A 531 -2.07 -9.41 -16.22
C HIS A 531 -1.68 -10.06 -14.88
N ASN A 532 -0.67 -10.95 -14.87
CA ASN A 532 -0.15 -11.58 -13.64
C ASN A 532 0.95 -10.75 -12.92
N LEU A 533 1.39 -9.61 -13.49
CA LEU A 533 2.29 -8.70 -12.80
C LEU A 533 1.52 -7.61 -12.04
N ALA A 534 2.06 -7.24 -10.87
CA ALA A 534 1.68 -6.00 -10.22
C ALA A 534 2.09 -4.80 -11.10
N VAL A 535 1.13 -3.90 -11.36
CA VAL A 535 1.36 -2.64 -12.07
C VAL A 535 1.23 -1.49 -11.06
N TYR A 536 2.32 -0.77 -10.84
CA TYR A 536 2.39 0.36 -9.93
C TYR A 536 2.32 1.68 -10.70
N SER A 537 1.54 2.66 -10.24
CA SER A 537 1.45 3.97 -10.90
C SER A 537 1.10 5.11 -9.93
N LEU A 538 1.19 6.35 -10.40
CA LEU A 538 1.08 7.57 -9.59
C LEU A 538 -0.36 7.84 -9.10
N ASN A 539 -0.50 8.59 -8.01
CA ASN A 539 -1.77 8.91 -7.34
C ASN A 539 -2.79 9.61 -8.27
N SER A 540 -2.27 10.33 -9.27
CA SER A 540 -3.08 11.03 -10.27
C SER A 540 -4.11 10.15 -10.96
N ASN A 541 -3.85 8.84 -11.03
CA ASN A 541 -4.74 7.80 -11.58
C ASN A 541 -6.14 7.76 -10.97
N TYR A 542 -6.34 8.28 -9.76
CA TYR A 542 -7.65 8.35 -9.12
C TYR A 542 -8.13 9.80 -8.97
N SER A 543 -9.41 10.05 -9.21
CA SER A 543 -9.99 11.40 -9.15
C SER A 543 -10.43 11.82 -7.73
N GLY A 544 -10.60 10.85 -6.83
CA GLY A 544 -11.35 11.00 -5.58
C GLY A 544 -12.77 10.41 -5.68
N ILE A 545 -13.40 10.50 -6.86
CA ILE A 545 -14.72 9.94 -7.15
C ILE A 545 -14.54 8.66 -7.98
N SER A 546 -15.16 7.56 -7.54
CA SER A 546 -15.17 6.30 -8.29
C SER A 546 -16.16 6.37 -9.45
N ASP A 547 -15.69 6.05 -10.65
CA ASP A 547 -16.48 6.00 -11.88
C ASP A 547 -16.23 4.68 -12.60
N ARG A 548 -17.17 3.72 -12.47
CA ARG A 548 -16.99 2.35 -12.97
C ARG A 548 -16.73 2.25 -14.48
N VAL A 549 -17.09 3.27 -15.27
CA VAL A 549 -16.85 3.26 -16.72
C VAL A 549 -15.43 3.76 -16.99
N ARG A 550 -15.07 4.92 -16.44
CA ARG A 550 -13.74 5.51 -16.66
C ARG A 550 -12.63 4.73 -15.95
N ASP A 551 -12.91 4.19 -14.77
CA ASP A 551 -11.91 3.56 -13.88
C ASP A 551 -11.64 2.08 -14.22
N LEU A 552 -12.35 1.51 -15.22
CA LEU A 552 -12.13 0.14 -15.70
C LEU A 552 -10.73 -0.04 -16.32
N ASP A 553 -10.25 0.95 -17.07
CA ASP A 553 -8.89 0.95 -17.66
C ASP A 553 -7.77 1.03 -16.62
N ALA A 554 -8.11 1.27 -15.36
CA ALA A 554 -7.18 1.28 -14.23
C ALA A 554 -7.22 -0.03 -13.40
N GLU A 555 -8.03 -1.02 -13.76
CA GLU A 555 -8.23 -2.25 -12.99
C GLU A 555 -6.90 -2.98 -12.68
N GLY A 556 -6.70 -3.37 -11.42
CA GLY A 556 -5.49 -4.01 -10.94
C GLY A 556 -4.28 -3.09 -10.70
N ILE A 557 -4.33 -1.80 -11.05
CA ILE A 557 -3.25 -0.84 -10.73
C ILE A 557 -3.16 -0.64 -9.21
N ILE A 558 -1.93 -0.66 -8.69
CA ILE A 558 -1.56 -0.32 -7.32
C ILE A 558 -1.02 1.11 -7.28
N PHE A 559 -1.53 1.94 -6.37
CA PHE A 559 -1.12 3.34 -6.23
C PHE A 559 -1.21 3.80 -4.76
N GLY A 560 -0.45 4.85 -4.43
CA GLY A 560 -0.55 5.54 -3.14
C GLY A 560 -1.58 6.67 -3.24
N GLU A 561 -2.31 6.97 -2.17
CA GLU A 561 -3.21 8.12 -2.11
C GLU A 561 -3.39 8.66 -0.69
N MET A 562 -3.79 9.92 -0.62
CA MET A 562 -4.17 10.63 0.59
C MET A 562 -5.44 10.04 1.23
N PRO A 563 -5.50 9.88 2.57
CA PRO A 563 -6.73 9.59 3.30
C PRO A 563 -7.88 10.54 2.97
N TRP A 564 -7.56 11.82 2.69
CA TRP A 564 -8.54 12.81 2.25
C TRP A 564 -9.27 12.38 0.97
N ILE A 565 -8.53 12.12 -0.10
CA ILE A 565 -9.05 11.85 -1.46
C ILE A 565 -9.85 10.55 -1.50
N THR A 566 -9.46 9.54 -0.72
CA THR A 566 -10.19 8.27 -0.60
C THR A 566 -11.29 8.29 0.47
N ASN A 567 -11.50 9.43 1.13
CA ASN A 567 -12.46 9.63 2.23
C ASN A 567 -12.30 8.54 3.32
N TYR A 568 -11.05 8.19 3.62
CA TYR A 568 -10.68 7.07 4.49
C TYR A 568 -10.49 7.51 5.95
N GLY A 569 -10.91 6.68 6.90
CA GLY A 569 -10.90 6.99 8.33
C GLY A 569 -12.07 7.87 8.79
N THR A 570 -12.43 7.73 10.07
CA THR A 570 -13.55 8.42 10.72
C THR A 570 -13.35 9.94 10.82
N SER A 571 -12.14 10.38 11.19
CA SER A 571 -11.79 11.80 11.31
C SER A 571 -11.94 12.56 9.99
N ILE A 572 -11.51 11.96 8.87
CA ILE A 572 -11.64 12.55 7.53
C ILE A 572 -13.11 12.66 7.12
N LYS A 573 -13.89 11.58 7.30
CA LYS A 573 -15.33 11.56 7.02
C LYS A 573 -16.08 12.64 7.81
N SER A 574 -15.72 12.88 9.06
CA SER A 574 -16.31 13.96 9.87
C SER A 574 -15.88 15.35 9.41
N LEU A 575 -14.62 15.56 9.00
CA LEU A 575 -14.17 16.84 8.45
C LEU A 575 -14.81 17.16 7.08
N ARG A 576 -14.90 16.20 6.16
CA ARG A 576 -15.56 16.40 4.86
C ARG A 576 -17.04 16.80 5.00
N LYS A 577 -17.76 16.27 6.00
CA LYS A 577 -19.16 16.65 6.28
C LYS A 577 -19.34 18.14 6.65
N LEU A 578 -18.29 18.84 7.07
CA LEU A 578 -18.34 20.27 7.39
C LEU A 578 -18.24 21.17 6.15
N ILE A 579 -17.94 20.62 4.96
CA ILE A 579 -17.78 21.39 3.73
C ILE A 579 -19.13 21.50 3.00
N PRO A 580 -19.64 22.72 2.74
CA PRO A 580 -20.81 22.90 1.88
C PRO A 580 -20.53 22.39 0.47
N LYS A 581 -21.50 21.71 -0.17
CA LYS A 581 -21.31 21.13 -1.52
C LYS A 581 -20.77 22.13 -2.55
N THR A 582 -21.19 23.39 -2.47
CA THR A 582 -20.73 24.50 -3.33
C THR A 582 -19.26 24.92 -3.14
N LYS A 583 -18.61 24.47 -2.06
CA LYS A 583 -17.18 24.69 -1.78
C LYS A 583 -16.33 23.41 -1.89
N SER A 584 -16.95 22.25 -2.05
CA SER A 584 -16.20 20.98 -2.20
C SER A 584 -15.27 21.03 -3.40
N LYS A 585 -14.09 20.42 -3.27
CA LYS A 585 -13.13 20.21 -4.36
C LYS A 585 -13.08 18.74 -4.81
N GLU A 586 -13.90 17.88 -4.20
CA GLU A 586 -13.99 16.44 -4.46
C GLU A 586 -14.12 16.13 -5.96
N GLY A 587 -13.30 15.20 -6.47
CA GLY A 587 -13.19 14.91 -7.91
C GLY A 587 -12.22 15.81 -8.69
N LEU A 588 -11.72 16.91 -8.11
CA LEU A 588 -10.81 17.85 -8.75
C LEU A 588 -9.37 17.71 -8.23
N VAL A 589 -8.40 18.01 -9.08
CA VAL A 589 -6.96 18.07 -8.72
C VAL A 589 -6.70 19.00 -7.51
N LEU A 590 -7.52 20.05 -7.35
CA LEU A 590 -7.46 21.00 -6.24
C LEU A 590 -7.73 20.37 -4.86
N ASP A 591 -8.37 19.21 -4.76
CA ASP A 591 -8.69 18.59 -3.46
C ASP A 591 -7.43 18.07 -2.73
N ARG A 592 -6.36 17.74 -3.47
CA ARG A 592 -5.05 17.41 -2.88
C ARG A 592 -4.36 18.66 -2.30
N LEU A 593 -4.59 19.84 -2.89
CA LEU A 593 -4.14 21.12 -2.35
C LEU A 593 -5.00 21.58 -1.16
N PHE A 594 -6.28 21.22 -1.14
CA PHE A 594 -7.15 21.41 0.02
C PHE A 594 -6.66 20.57 1.22
N ALA A 595 -6.30 19.30 0.99
CA ALA A 595 -5.68 18.44 2.00
C ALA A 595 -4.34 19.01 2.52
N LEU A 596 -3.49 19.55 1.64
CA LEU A 596 -2.25 20.25 2.01
C LEU A 596 -2.51 21.45 2.94
N GLY A 597 -3.59 22.20 2.68
CA GLY A 597 -4.06 23.28 3.55
C GLY A 597 -4.45 22.80 4.94
N ILE A 598 -5.25 21.72 5.03
CA ILE A 598 -5.65 21.10 6.31
C ILE A 598 -4.40 20.73 7.12
N ASP A 599 -3.44 20.05 6.51
CA ASP A 599 -2.24 19.58 7.22
C ASP A 599 -1.26 20.71 7.56
N ALA A 600 -1.25 21.81 6.80
CA ALA A 600 -0.50 23.00 7.17
C ALA A 600 -1.06 23.66 8.45
N TYR A 601 -2.37 23.59 8.71
CA TYR A 601 -2.93 23.94 10.03
C TYR A 601 -2.73 22.81 11.05
N GLY A 602 -2.72 21.55 10.61
CA GLY A 602 -2.49 20.39 11.45
C GLY A 602 -1.10 20.39 12.11
N LEU A 603 -0.07 20.77 11.36
CA LEU A 603 1.33 20.72 11.78
C LEU A 603 1.80 21.88 12.68
N LEU A 604 1.00 22.94 12.87
CA LEU A 604 1.45 24.22 13.45
C LEU A 604 2.21 24.09 14.79
N ASN A 605 1.72 23.23 15.69
CA ASN A 605 2.31 23.00 17.02
C ASN A 605 3.34 21.84 17.04
N HIS A 606 3.59 21.20 15.89
CA HIS A 606 4.33 19.94 15.78
C HIS A 606 5.65 20.07 14.99
N LEU A 607 5.86 21.15 14.22
CA LEU A 607 7.01 21.30 13.31
C LEU A 607 8.37 20.98 13.96
N ASN A 608 8.73 21.68 15.03
CA ASN A 608 10.00 21.47 15.74
C ASN A 608 10.08 20.04 16.32
N VAL A 609 9.01 19.61 16.99
CA VAL A 609 8.96 18.33 17.72
C VAL A 609 9.14 17.14 16.78
N LEU A 610 8.50 17.16 15.60
CA LEU A 610 8.65 16.13 14.57
C LEU A 610 10.05 16.15 13.93
N GLN A 611 10.68 17.33 13.79
CA GLN A 611 12.05 17.44 13.26
C GLN A 611 13.11 16.88 14.24
N GLU A 612 12.86 17.04 15.54
CA GLU A 612 13.73 16.54 16.62
C GLU A 612 13.57 15.03 16.87
N ASN A 613 12.39 14.45 16.59
CA ASN A 613 12.04 13.07 16.95
C ASN A 613 11.60 12.26 15.72
N GLU A 614 12.53 11.55 15.09
CA GLU A 614 12.31 10.83 13.82
C GLU A 614 11.26 9.70 13.90
N ASP A 615 10.99 9.15 15.09
CA ASP A 615 9.93 8.14 15.31
C ASP A 615 8.52 8.75 15.44
N MET A 616 8.39 10.06 15.64
CA MET A 616 7.09 10.72 15.75
C MET A 616 6.43 10.95 14.40
N SER A 617 5.09 10.93 14.40
CA SER A 617 4.28 11.14 13.21
C SER A 617 2.95 11.83 13.49
N TYR A 618 2.65 12.87 12.71
CA TYR A 618 1.32 13.48 12.64
C TYR A 618 0.46 12.74 11.61
N HIS A 619 -0.82 12.51 11.88
CA HIS A 619 -1.70 11.78 10.96
C HIS A 619 -2.70 12.76 10.33
N GLY A 620 -2.43 13.09 9.07
CA GLY A 620 -3.07 14.18 8.35
C GLY A 620 -3.97 13.73 7.20
N ALA A 621 -4.60 14.72 6.58
CA ALA A 621 -5.38 14.60 5.36
C ALA A 621 -4.54 14.04 4.19
N THR A 622 -3.26 14.40 4.09
CA THR A 622 -2.32 14.00 3.02
C THR A 622 -1.53 12.71 3.28
N GLY A 623 -1.75 12.07 4.44
CA GLY A 623 -1.08 10.83 4.86
C GLY A 623 -0.50 10.90 6.27
N THR A 624 0.34 9.92 6.62
CA THR A 624 1.17 10.00 7.83
C THR A 624 2.39 10.88 7.57
N LEU A 625 2.59 11.92 8.37
CA LEU A 625 3.61 12.95 8.20
C LEU A 625 4.72 12.81 9.23
N PHE A 626 5.96 12.72 8.75
CA PHE A 626 7.19 12.81 9.53
C PHE A 626 7.95 14.06 9.09
N ILE A 627 8.88 14.58 9.91
CA ILE A 627 9.76 15.67 9.50
C ILE A 627 11.22 15.23 9.67
N SER A 628 11.96 15.23 8.57
CA SER A 628 13.41 14.93 8.61
C SER A 628 14.18 16.04 9.32
N LYS A 629 15.36 15.72 9.89
CA LYS A 629 16.30 16.70 10.48
C LYS A 629 16.64 17.91 9.58
N LYS A 630 16.42 17.84 8.26
CA LYS A 630 16.56 18.94 7.29
C LYS A 630 15.27 19.73 7.01
N GLY A 631 14.23 19.60 7.84
CA GLY A 631 12.94 20.29 7.71
C GLY A 631 12.03 19.76 6.58
N LYS A 632 12.47 18.77 5.78
CA LYS A 632 11.60 18.18 4.75
C LYS A 632 10.51 17.32 5.39
N VAL A 633 9.25 17.64 5.13
CA VAL A 633 8.08 16.84 5.51
C VAL A 633 8.03 15.62 4.59
N ILE A 634 7.98 14.43 5.18
CA ILE A 634 7.89 13.14 4.49
C ILE A 634 6.47 12.61 4.68
N ARG A 635 5.77 12.33 3.58
CA ARG A 635 4.45 11.70 3.58
C ARG A 635 4.59 10.19 3.38
N LYS A 636 4.00 9.38 4.27
CA LYS A 636 3.63 7.99 3.96
C LYS A 636 2.14 7.98 3.61
N GLU A 637 1.85 7.62 2.37
CA GLU A 637 0.49 7.51 1.82
C GLU A 637 -0.18 6.18 2.22
N GLU A 638 -1.50 6.16 2.15
CA GLU A 638 -2.28 4.93 2.20
C GLU A 638 -2.25 4.27 0.81
N TRP A 639 -2.33 2.94 0.76
CA TRP A 639 -2.15 2.20 -0.49
C TRP A 639 -3.43 1.56 -0.95
N PHE A 640 -3.67 1.63 -2.26
CA PHE A 640 -4.89 1.14 -2.88
C PHE A 640 -4.57 0.31 -4.11
N LYS A 641 -5.46 -0.62 -4.43
CA LYS A 641 -5.52 -1.36 -5.69
C LYS A 641 -6.90 -1.15 -6.29
N MET A 642 -6.97 -0.90 -7.60
CA MET A 642 -8.26 -0.89 -8.30
C MET A 642 -8.78 -2.32 -8.42
N GLU A 643 -9.97 -2.59 -7.87
CA GLU A 643 -10.66 -3.88 -8.03
C GLU A 643 -12.16 -3.67 -8.27
N ASN A 644 -12.66 -4.22 -9.38
CA ASN A 644 -13.99 -3.96 -9.94
C ASN A 644 -14.23 -2.46 -10.20
N ALA A 645 -13.22 -1.77 -10.76
CA ALA A 645 -13.21 -0.32 -11.02
C ALA A 645 -13.49 0.56 -9.78
N ILE A 646 -13.09 0.09 -8.58
CA ILE A 646 -13.18 0.82 -7.31
C ILE A 646 -11.85 0.65 -6.56
N PRO A 647 -11.28 1.72 -5.95
CA PRO A 647 -10.08 1.58 -5.12
C PRO A 647 -10.39 0.80 -3.84
N ARG A 648 -9.80 -0.40 -3.71
CA ARG A 648 -9.73 -1.16 -2.47
C ARG A 648 -8.47 -0.77 -1.72
N HIS A 649 -8.60 -0.42 -0.44
CA HIS A 649 -7.45 -0.20 0.44
C HIS A 649 -6.70 -1.53 0.58
N LEU A 650 -5.41 -1.54 0.26
CA LEU A 650 -4.53 -2.68 0.49
C LEU A 650 -4.10 -2.64 1.95
N ARG A 651 -4.71 -3.44 2.84
CA ARG A 651 -4.36 -3.41 4.28
C ARG A 651 -2.93 -3.82 4.58
N LEU A 652 -2.22 -4.41 3.60
CA LEU A 652 -0.76 -4.50 3.51
C LEU A 652 -0.01 -3.19 3.83
N GLY A 653 -0.65 -2.02 3.68
CA GLY A 653 -0.09 -0.71 4.04
C GLY A 653 -0.37 -0.22 5.47
N SER A 654 -1.43 -0.73 6.12
CA SER A 654 -1.97 -0.20 7.39
C SER A 654 -1.81 -1.16 8.58
N LEU A 655 -1.98 -2.47 8.38
CA LEU A 655 -1.56 -3.49 9.34
C LEU A 655 -0.12 -3.94 8.98
N PRO A 656 0.77 -4.19 9.96
CA PRO A 656 2.17 -4.51 9.65
C PRO A 656 2.33 -5.87 8.96
N THR A 657 3.47 -6.06 8.31
CA THR A 657 3.89 -7.37 7.79
C THR A 657 4.03 -8.37 8.95
N PRO A 658 3.44 -9.59 8.85
CA PRO A 658 3.52 -10.58 9.91
C PRO A 658 4.96 -11.11 10.06
N PRO A 659 5.40 -11.46 11.28
CA PRO A 659 6.75 -11.96 11.54
C PRO A 659 7.21 -13.12 10.65
N LYS A 660 8.54 -13.27 10.53
CA LYS A 660 9.13 -14.50 9.99
C LYS A 660 8.81 -15.67 10.91
N LEU A 661 8.46 -16.81 10.32
CA LEU A 661 8.37 -18.07 11.04
C LEU A 661 9.77 -18.60 11.32
N ASP A 662 9.93 -19.22 12.49
CA ASP A 662 11.12 -19.99 12.85
C ASP A 662 10.93 -21.40 12.29
N ILE A 663 11.69 -21.75 11.26
CA ILE A 663 11.59 -23.03 10.57
C ILE A 663 12.60 -24.03 11.17
N GLU A 664 13.77 -23.53 11.58
CA GLU A 664 14.90 -24.35 12.02
C GLU A 664 14.62 -25.08 13.35
N ALA A 665 13.84 -24.50 14.27
CA ALA A 665 13.40 -25.19 15.49
C ALA A 665 12.37 -26.34 15.25
N HIS A 666 11.99 -26.61 14.00
CA HIS A 666 11.01 -27.61 13.59
C HIS A 666 11.52 -28.57 12.48
N LEU A 667 12.80 -28.47 12.12
CA LEU A 667 13.51 -29.45 11.29
C LEU A 667 13.70 -30.75 12.07
#